data_AF-A0AAB0A4U4-F1
#
_entry.id   AF-A0AAB0A4U4-F1
#
_cell.length_a   1.000
_cell.length_b   1.000
_cell.length_c   1.000
_cell.angle_alpha   90.00
_cell.angle_beta   90.00
_cell.angle_gamma   90.00
#
_symmetry.space_group_name_H-M   'P 1'
#
loop_
_entity.id
_entity.type
_entity.pdbx_description
1 polymer ?
#
loop_
_entity_poly.entity_id
_entity_poly.type
_entity_poly.pdbx_seq_one_letter_code
_entity_poly.pdbx_strand_id
1 'polypeptide(L)'
;MVSADGNQLRYDGRVVVVTGAGAGLGREYALLFASRGAKVVVNDLGGNFHGQGKSNAADKVVEEIRAAGGTAVADYNSVVDGEKIVQTAMEAFGRIDVLINNAGILRDRSLARISDEDWNLIHDVHMKGSFMTTRAAWPIMKKQNYGRIIMTSSNSGVYGNFGQANYSAAKLGLVGLANTVAIEGQKNNIHCNVIVPTAASRMTEGILPDILFNELKPKLIAPVVAYLCHESNEDNGAIIESAAGWATKVHFVRGKGSVLRTSIDEDVTPEYVRNVWDKVTDMSEAKHLNAIGEASLSLVDVLEKLREGKSAENSISDTFKFNYKDVILYALGVGATVTDESDLRFLYENHPDFSVLPTFFILPGLLSVMGSDLTAKAIPHAKFDLTNILHGEQYIELFDSVPTDGVLTTTTTVIDVLDKKSGALVVTQSESFDENGALVARGQSSTFVVGVGNFGGKAKASPEVKTLVPNPKRSPDASVQIKTSRDQAALYRLSGDLNPMHIDPSFSAIAGYKVPILHGLCTMGISVKAVLKQYGNDDASLFKAAKVRFSKPVLPGQTLRVDMWKEANNRVCFRTVVVETNTEVLSGAYVDFRKIVLKPNMTAGKSLQSDAVFAGIKDRVSENEAKAKAINAVFLYKITDGGKVSKEWVLDLKNAKVYEGPVQGKADTTMTISDSDMVDLALGKLQPQAAFMKGKLKITGNIMLAQKLAPLLKTEAKL
;
A
#
# COMPACT_ATOMS: atom_id res chain seq x y z
N MET A 1 -22.76 -32.99 4.97
CA MET A 1 -22.90 -33.35 3.53
C MET A 1 -21.51 -33.65 3.00
N VAL A 2 -21.28 -34.85 2.48
CA VAL A 2 -20.05 -35.17 1.72
C VAL A 2 -20.37 -34.77 0.28
N SER A 3 -19.64 -33.81 -0.29
CA SER A 3 -19.81 -33.45 -1.71
C SER A 3 -19.41 -34.64 -2.58
N ALA A 4 -20.27 -34.96 -3.54
CA ALA A 4 -20.12 -36.05 -4.50
C ALA A 4 -19.24 -35.65 -5.70
N ASP A 5 -18.21 -34.86 -5.45
CA ASP A 5 -17.33 -34.32 -6.48
C ASP A 5 -15.92 -34.83 -6.22
N GLY A 6 -15.17 -35.20 -7.25
CA GLY A 6 -13.81 -35.79 -7.20
C GLY A 6 -12.71 -34.88 -6.63
N ASN A 7 -13.05 -33.99 -5.69
CA ASN A 7 -12.22 -32.95 -5.07
C ASN A 7 -11.90 -33.24 -3.59
N GLN A 8 -12.16 -34.46 -3.11
CA GLN A 8 -11.86 -34.84 -1.72
C GLN A 8 -10.37 -35.10 -1.55
N LEU A 9 -9.74 -34.48 -0.54
CA LEU A 9 -8.34 -34.77 -0.17
C LEU A 9 -8.21 -36.20 0.36
N ARG A 10 -7.27 -36.97 -0.21
CA ARG A 10 -7.06 -38.39 0.10
C ARG A 10 -5.59 -38.65 0.42
N TYR A 11 -5.32 -39.79 1.05
CA TYR A 11 -4.00 -40.23 1.48
C TYR A 11 -3.72 -41.65 1.01
N ASP A 12 -4.31 -42.03 -0.13
CA ASP A 12 -4.11 -43.36 -0.71
C ASP A 12 -2.62 -43.60 -0.96
N GLY A 13 -2.12 -44.76 -0.54
CA GLY A 13 -0.70 -45.11 -0.65
C GLY A 13 0.24 -44.43 0.36
N ARG A 14 -0.27 -43.56 1.25
CA ARG A 14 0.52 -42.93 2.32
C ARG A 14 0.45 -43.76 3.62
N VAL A 15 1.59 -43.83 4.31
CA VAL A 15 1.68 -44.42 5.66
C VAL A 15 1.76 -43.32 6.71
N VAL A 16 0.82 -43.34 7.65
CA VAL A 16 0.66 -42.33 8.70
C VAL A 16 0.93 -42.96 10.05
N VAL A 17 1.92 -42.46 10.78
CA VAL A 17 2.19 -42.83 12.17
C VAL A 17 1.63 -41.74 13.09
N VAL A 18 0.79 -42.13 14.04
CA VAL A 18 0.24 -41.22 15.05
C VAL A 18 0.62 -41.72 16.44
N THR A 19 1.39 -40.93 17.19
CA THR A 19 1.76 -41.26 18.57
C THR A 19 0.69 -40.83 19.56
N GLY A 20 0.43 -41.63 20.59
CA GLY A 20 -0.66 -41.39 21.56
C GLY A 20 -2.04 -41.43 20.90
N ALA A 21 -2.26 -42.40 20.01
CA ALA A 21 -3.46 -42.51 19.18
C ALA A 21 -4.57 -43.37 19.80
N GLY A 22 -4.41 -43.86 21.04
CA GLY A 22 -5.41 -44.67 21.72
C GLY A 22 -6.63 -43.90 22.20
N ALA A 23 -6.56 -42.56 22.29
CA ALA A 23 -7.66 -41.70 22.72
C ALA A 23 -7.54 -40.26 22.18
N GLY A 24 -8.57 -39.44 22.43
CA GLY A 24 -8.52 -37.99 22.22
C GLY A 24 -8.17 -37.56 20.79
N LEU A 25 -7.26 -36.58 20.68
CA LEU A 25 -6.79 -36.02 19.40
C LEU A 25 -6.16 -37.08 18.50
N GLY A 26 -5.23 -37.88 19.03
CA GLY A 26 -4.54 -38.91 18.26
C GLY A 26 -5.49 -39.94 17.66
N ARG A 27 -6.53 -40.36 18.42
CA ARG A 27 -7.58 -41.25 17.90
C ARG A 27 -8.33 -40.65 16.72
N GLU A 28 -8.77 -39.39 16.82
CA GLU A 28 -9.50 -38.73 15.74
C GLU A 28 -8.61 -38.48 14.50
N TYR A 29 -7.31 -38.22 14.69
CA TYR A 29 -6.36 -38.17 13.58
C TYR A 29 -6.29 -39.53 12.87
N ALA A 30 -6.04 -40.62 13.63
CA ALA A 30 -5.92 -41.96 13.08
C ALA A 30 -7.17 -42.39 12.30
N LEU A 31 -8.37 -42.16 12.86
CA LEU A 31 -9.64 -42.45 12.21
C LEU A 31 -9.83 -41.63 10.92
N LEU A 32 -9.53 -40.32 10.95
CA LEU A 32 -9.68 -39.46 9.78
C LEU A 32 -8.75 -39.89 8.65
N PHE A 33 -7.45 -40.08 8.92
CA PHE A 33 -6.50 -40.52 7.90
C PHE A 33 -6.89 -41.88 7.30
N ALA A 34 -7.28 -42.85 8.13
CA ALA A 34 -7.72 -44.16 7.65
C ALA A 34 -8.99 -44.05 6.77
N SER A 35 -9.96 -43.24 7.17
CA SER A 35 -11.18 -42.99 6.37
C SER A 35 -10.90 -42.34 5.01
N ARG A 36 -9.71 -41.75 4.84
CA ARG A 36 -9.23 -41.09 3.62
C ARG A 36 -8.17 -41.92 2.88
N GLY A 37 -8.02 -43.20 3.19
CA GLY A 37 -7.21 -44.16 2.44
C GLY A 37 -5.78 -44.37 2.93
N ALA A 38 -5.37 -43.72 4.02
CA ALA A 38 -4.05 -43.96 4.61
C ALA A 38 -3.96 -45.35 5.26
N LYS A 39 -2.76 -45.92 5.26
CA LYS A 39 -2.39 -47.03 6.14
C LYS A 39 -1.85 -46.45 7.44
N VAL A 40 -2.45 -46.79 8.58
CA VAL A 40 -2.18 -46.09 9.84
C VAL A 40 -1.46 -46.98 10.85
N VAL A 41 -0.38 -46.49 11.45
CA VAL A 41 0.21 -47.07 12.67
C VAL A 41 -0.35 -46.30 13.87
N VAL A 42 -1.12 -47.00 14.68
CA VAL A 42 -1.75 -46.48 15.90
C VAL A 42 -0.81 -46.79 17.06
N ASN A 43 0.06 -45.84 17.42
CA ASN A 43 0.95 -45.99 18.57
C ASN A 43 0.25 -45.50 19.85
N ASP A 44 0.21 -46.33 20.89
CA ASP A 44 -0.18 -45.91 22.24
C ASP A 44 0.46 -46.80 23.30
N LEU A 45 1.10 -46.19 24.30
CA LEU A 45 1.70 -46.92 25.43
C LEU A 45 0.63 -47.58 26.32
N GLY A 46 -0.60 -47.06 26.30
CA GLY A 46 -1.74 -47.54 27.08
C GLY A 46 -1.74 -47.09 28.54
N GLY A 47 -0.94 -46.09 28.90
CA GLY A 47 -0.92 -45.47 30.22
C GLY A 47 -2.03 -44.42 30.42
N ASN A 48 -2.24 -43.98 31.65
CA ASN A 48 -3.12 -42.86 31.97
C ASN A 48 -2.45 -41.50 31.64
N PHE A 49 -3.21 -40.41 31.77
CA PHE A 49 -2.73 -39.06 31.45
C PHE A 49 -1.64 -38.53 32.41
N HIS A 50 -1.30 -39.27 33.48
CA HIS A 50 -0.18 -38.98 34.38
C HIS A 50 1.08 -39.81 34.07
N GLY A 51 1.05 -40.64 33.02
CA GLY A 51 2.17 -41.48 32.59
C GLY A 51 2.31 -42.80 33.36
N GLN A 52 1.22 -43.34 33.91
CA GLN A 52 1.22 -44.59 34.68
C GLN A 52 0.36 -45.68 34.02
N GLY A 53 0.79 -46.95 34.13
CA GLY A 53 0.03 -48.12 33.66
C GLY A 53 0.26 -48.50 32.19
N LYS A 54 -0.38 -49.59 31.76
CA LYS A 54 -0.38 -50.12 30.39
C LYS A 54 -1.74 -50.75 30.07
N SER A 55 -2.24 -50.59 28.84
CA SER A 55 -3.54 -51.11 28.39
C SER A 55 -3.53 -51.40 26.88
N ASN A 56 -4.62 -51.97 26.37
CA ASN A 56 -4.83 -52.26 24.95
C ASN A 56 -5.51 -51.11 24.19
N ALA A 57 -5.18 -49.86 24.52
CA ALA A 57 -5.83 -48.68 23.93
C ALA A 57 -5.62 -48.59 22.40
N ALA A 58 -4.42 -48.92 21.91
CA ALA A 58 -4.12 -48.94 20.48
C ALA A 58 -4.97 -49.97 19.71
N ASP A 59 -5.17 -51.16 20.28
CA ASP A 59 -5.94 -52.24 19.63
C ASP A 59 -7.37 -51.83 19.33
N LYS A 60 -8.03 -51.17 20.29
CA LYS A 60 -9.42 -50.72 20.12
C LYS A 60 -9.57 -49.77 18.93
N VAL A 61 -8.63 -48.84 18.76
CA VAL A 61 -8.66 -47.89 17.64
C VAL A 61 -8.33 -48.58 16.32
N VAL A 62 -7.44 -49.57 16.33
CA VAL A 62 -7.17 -50.41 15.14
C VAL A 62 -8.40 -51.22 14.74
N GLU A 63 -9.11 -51.82 15.70
CA GLU A 63 -10.37 -52.54 15.46
C GLU A 63 -11.44 -51.62 14.89
N GLU A 64 -11.60 -50.41 15.44
CA GLU A 64 -12.51 -49.39 14.91
C GLU A 64 -12.17 -48.99 13.46
N ILE A 65 -10.88 -48.76 13.16
CA ILE A 65 -10.43 -48.45 11.80
C ILE A 65 -10.75 -49.60 10.84
N ARG A 66 -10.46 -50.85 11.24
CA ARG A 66 -10.72 -52.05 10.41
C ARG A 66 -12.21 -52.26 10.21
N ALA A 67 -13.03 -52.07 11.25
CA ALA A 67 -14.49 -52.16 11.16
C ALA A 67 -15.08 -51.09 10.21
N ALA A 68 -14.44 -49.93 10.12
CA ALA A 68 -14.78 -48.88 9.15
C ALA A 68 -14.19 -49.09 7.74
N GLY A 69 -13.51 -50.21 7.48
CA GLY A 69 -12.93 -50.57 6.18
C GLY A 69 -11.55 -49.97 5.90
N GLY A 70 -10.90 -49.38 6.90
CA GLY A 70 -9.53 -48.86 6.81
C GLY A 70 -8.46 -49.90 7.12
N THR A 71 -7.19 -49.54 6.92
CA THR A 71 -6.03 -50.40 7.21
C THR A 71 -5.20 -49.80 8.34
N ALA A 72 -5.01 -50.55 9.43
CA ALA A 72 -4.17 -50.13 10.54
C ALA A 72 -3.48 -51.29 11.27
N VAL A 73 -2.35 -50.98 11.93
CA VAL A 73 -1.63 -51.84 12.88
C VAL A 73 -1.38 -51.09 14.18
N ALA A 74 -1.36 -51.81 15.31
CA ALA A 74 -1.08 -51.26 16.63
C ALA A 74 0.42 -51.24 16.89
N ASP A 75 0.88 -50.24 17.64
CA ASP A 75 2.22 -50.17 18.22
C ASP A 75 2.12 -49.82 19.71
N TYR A 76 2.91 -50.47 20.57
CA TYR A 76 2.84 -50.35 22.03
C TYR A 76 4.10 -49.76 22.65
N ASN A 77 5.01 -49.25 21.82
CA ASN A 77 6.30 -48.75 22.26
C ASN A 77 6.15 -47.34 22.84
N SER A 78 7.00 -47.00 23.81
CA SER A 78 7.10 -45.62 24.29
C SER A 78 7.77 -44.74 23.22
N VAL A 79 7.40 -43.48 23.13
CA VAL A 79 7.98 -42.53 22.18
C VAL A 79 9.47 -42.26 22.40
N VAL A 80 9.99 -42.54 23.60
CA VAL A 80 11.46 -42.51 23.83
C VAL A 80 12.20 -43.60 23.06
N ASP A 81 11.50 -44.69 22.71
CA ASP A 81 11.98 -45.77 21.85
C ASP A 81 11.52 -45.55 20.39
N GLY A 82 11.57 -44.30 19.90
CA GLY A 82 11.00 -43.90 18.61
C GLY A 82 11.41 -44.75 17.40
N GLU A 83 12.61 -45.35 17.42
CA GLU A 83 13.08 -46.30 16.40
C GLU A 83 12.14 -47.49 16.25
N LYS A 84 11.64 -48.07 17.36
CA LYS A 84 10.74 -49.23 17.34
C LYS A 84 9.38 -48.87 16.74
N ILE A 85 8.89 -47.65 17.00
CA ILE A 85 7.62 -47.16 16.43
C ILE A 85 7.74 -47.04 14.90
N VAL A 86 8.85 -46.47 14.43
CA VAL A 86 9.13 -46.36 12.99
C VAL A 86 9.35 -47.75 12.37
N GLN A 87 10.01 -48.67 13.08
CA GLN A 87 10.19 -50.05 12.65
C GLN A 87 8.84 -50.74 12.43
N THR A 88 7.85 -50.57 13.30
CA THR A 88 6.49 -51.11 13.10
C THR A 88 5.88 -50.62 11.78
N ALA A 89 6.06 -49.33 11.43
CA ALA A 89 5.59 -48.80 10.14
C ALA A 89 6.31 -49.44 8.94
N MET A 90 7.63 -49.63 9.06
CA MET A 90 8.44 -50.23 8.01
C MET A 90 8.14 -51.73 7.82
N GLU A 91 7.95 -52.49 8.90
CA GLU A 91 7.62 -53.91 8.83
C GLU A 91 6.21 -54.14 8.28
N ALA A 92 5.23 -53.34 8.71
CA ALA A 92 3.85 -53.50 8.26
C ALA A 92 3.61 -52.98 6.83
N PHE A 93 4.22 -51.85 6.47
CA PHE A 93 3.86 -51.10 5.27
C PHE A 93 5.03 -50.66 4.38
N GLY A 94 6.28 -50.87 4.81
CA GLY A 94 7.48 -50.64 4.00
C GLY A 94 7.90 -49.17 3.81
N ARG A 95 7.19 -48.22 4.43
CA ARG A 95 7.44 -46.78 4.30
C ARG A 95 6.83 -45.99 5.47
N ILE A 96 7.21 -44.71 5.58
CA ILE A 96 6.55 -43.71 6.42
C ILE A 96 6.46 -42.38 5.65
N ASP A 97 5.27 -41.79 5.58
CA ASP A 97 5.01 -40.55 4.84
C ASP A 97 4.63 -39.39 5.76
N VAL A 98 3.89 -39.70 6.81
CA VAL A 98 3.37 -38.73 7.77
C VAL A 98 3.69 -39.21 9.18
N LEU A 99 4.26 -38.32 10.00
CA LEU A 99 4.50 -38.54 11.43
C LEU A 99 3.82 -37.46 12.26
N ILE A 100 2.87 -37.86 13.11
CA ILE A 100 2.16 -36.96 14.00
C ILE A 100 2.60 -37.23 15.43
N ASN A 101 3.48 -36.35 15.94
CA ASN A 101 3.94 -36.38 17.32
C ASN A 101 2.89 -35.77 18.24
N ASN A 102 1.99 -36.61 18.75
CA ASN A 102 0.85 -36.23 19.58
C ASN A 102 0.90 -36.79 21.02
N ALA A 103 1.67 -37.85 21.28
CA ALA A 103 1.78 -38.44 22.62
C ALA A 103 2.13 -37.40 23.70
N GLY A 104 1.48 -37.53 24.86
CA GLY A 104 1.63 -36.55 25.91
C GLY A 104 0.98 -36.95 27.24
N ILE A 105 1.46 -36.34 28.32
CA ILE A 105 1.01 -36.56 29.70
C ILE A 105 1.03 -35.22 30.47
N LEU A 106 0.47 -35.20 31.69
CA LEU A 106 0.48 -34.03 32.57
C LEU A 106 1.00 -34.38 33.97
N ARG A 107 1.85 -33.49 34.50
CA ARG A 107 2.39 -33.51 35.87
C ARG A 107 2.40 -32.08 36.44
N ASP A 108 1.19 -31.53 36.58
CA ASP A 108 1.00 -30.14 36.96
C ASP A 108 1.36 -29.92 38.44
N ARG A 109 2.29 -29.00 38.69
CA ARG A 109 2.79 -28.58 40.02
C ARG A 109 3.23 -27.13 39.95
N SER A 110 2.99 -26.35 41.00
CA SER A 110 3.62 -25.04 41.17
C SER A 110 5.15 -25.17 41.04
N LEU A 111 5.85 -24.17 40.52
CA LEU A 111 7.29 -24.24 40.20
C LEU A 111 8.14 -24.89 41.31
N ALA A 112 7.99 -24.46 42.56
CA ALA A 112 8.74 -24.97 43.71
C ALA A 112 8.42 -26.43 44.13
N ARG A 113 7.38 -27.05 43.55
CA ARG A 113 6.90 -28.41 43.86
C ARG A 113 7.05 -29.36 42.67
N ILE A 114 7.67 -28.92 41.57
CA ILE A 114 8.03 -29.82 40.47
C ILE A 114 9.22 -30.66 40.96
N SER A 115 9.02 -31.98 41.06
CA SER A 115 10.11 -32.90 41.32
C SER A 115 10.94 -33.14 40.05
N ASP A 116 12.17 -33.64 40.19
CA ASP A 116 13.00 -34.03 39.03
C ASP A 116 12.29 -35.08 38.16
N GLU A 117 11.54 -35.99 38.76
CA GLU A 117 10.74 -36.99 38.03
C GLU A 117 9.61 -36.31 37.22
N ASP A 118 8.87 -35.39 37.83
CA ASP A 118 7.81 -34.64 37.15
C ASP A 118 8.37 -33.78 36.00
N TRP A 119 9.59 -33.25 36.14
CA TRP A 119 10.28 -32.52 35.07
C TRP A 119 10.75 -33.44 33.95
N ASN A 120 11.51 -34.48 34.31
CA ASN A 120 12.15 -35.39 33.37
C ASN A 120 11.12 -36.16 32.55
N LEU A 121 10.07 -36.69 33.19
CA LEU A 121 9.06 -37.47 32.49
C LEU A 121 8.29 -36.64 31.46
N ILE A 122 7.98 -35.37 31.77
CA ILE A 122 7.36 -34.45 30.82
C ILE A 122 8.28 -34.17 29.63
N HIS A 123 9.56 -33.90 29.86
CA HIS A 123 10.52 -33.67 28.78
C HIS A 123 10.80 -34.93 27.95
N ASP A 124 10.88 -36.09 28.61
CA ASP A 124 11.11 -37.38 27.96
C ASP A 124 9.96 -37.73 27.01
N VAL A 125 8.71 -37.62 27.46
CA VAL A 125 7.54 -37.97 26.62
C VAL A 125 7.30 -36.95 25.52
N HIS A 126 7.31 -35.65 25.85
CA HIS A 126 6.94 -34.63 24.88
C HIS A 126 8.08 -34.25 23.94
N MET A 127 9.19 -33.75 24.50
CA MET A 127 10.29 -33.19 23.72
C MET A 127 11.17 -34.27 23.12
N LYS A 128 11.78 -35.09 23.99
CA LYS A 128 12.69 -36.16 23.57
C LYS A 128 11.96 -37.20 22.75
N GLY A 129 10.75 -37.60 23.15
CA GLY A 129 9.93 -38.55 22.39
C GLY A 129 9.71 -38.10 20.95
N SER A 130 9.25 -36.86 20.75
CA SER A 130 9.06 -36.28 19.40
C SER A 130 10.37 -36.19 18.61
N PHE A 131 11.48 -35.85 19.27
CA PHE A 131 12.80 -35.88 18.63
C PHE A 131 13.19 -37.29 18.20
N MET A 132 13.01 -38.30 19.05
CA MET A 132 13.42 -39.68 18.78
C MET A 132 12.62 -40.28 17.62
N THR A 133 11.30 -40.08 17.58
CA THR A 133 10.45 -40.54 16.47
C THR A 133 10.75 -39.81 15.17
N THR A 134 10.90 -38.48 15.20
CA THR A 134 11.26 -37.69 14.02
C THR A 134 12.63 -38.09 13.49
N ARG A 135 13.63 -38.28 14.36
CA ARG A 135 14.98 -38.71 13.98
C ARG A 135 14.96 -40.08 13.30
N ALA A 136 14.19 -41.03 13.83
CA ALA A 136 14.06 -42.36 13.24
C ALA A 136 13.36 -42.33 11.86
N ALA A 137 12.33 -41.49 11.69
CA ALA A 137 11.62 -41.34 10.42
C ALA A 137 12.43 -40.58 9.35
N TRP A 138 13.32 -39.68 9.77
CA TRP A 138 14.06 -38.75 8.90
C TRP A 138 14.80 -39.38 7.72
N PRO A 139 15.68 -40.39 7.90
CA PRO A 139 16.41 -40.97 6.77
C PRO A 139 15.47 -41.61 5.72
N ILE A 140 14.31 -42.12 6.14
CA ILE A 140 13.32 -42.72 5.26
C ILE A 140 12.62 -41.63 4.44
N MET A 141 12.09 -40.59 5.11
CA MET A 141 11.44 -39.46 4.43
C MET A 141 12.38 -38.76 3.45
N LYS A 142 13.65 -38.58 3.84
CA LYS A 142 14.69 -37.98 2.98
C LYS A 142 14.96 -38.82 1.74
N LYS A 143 15.08 -40.15 1.88
CA LYS A 143 15.25 -41.06 0.74
C LYS A 143 14.06 -41.04 -0.22
N GLN A 144 12.85 -40.82 0.30
CA GLN A 144 11.62 -40.75 -0.48
C GLN A 144 11.37 -39.39 -1.14
N ASN A 145 12.10 -38.34 -0.77
CA ASN A 145 11.78 -36.94 -1.10
C ASN A 145 10.31 -36.58 -0.80
N TYR A 146 9.81 -37.08 0.33
CA TYR A 146 8.48 -36.77 0.84
C TYR A 146 8.42 -37.02 2.34
N GLY A 147 7.92 -36.04 3.08
CA GLY A 147 7.58 -36.19 4.48
C GLY A 147 6.64 -35.09 4.97
N ARG A 148 5.75 -35.42 5.90
CA ARG A 148 4.94 -34.45 6.64
C ARG A 148 5.02 -34.76 8.13
N ILE A 149 5.42 -33.78 8.92
CA ILE A 149 5.68 -33.94 10.35
C ILE A 149 4.84 -32.91 11.09
N ILE A 150 4.15 -33.36 12.15
CA ILE A 150 3.39 -32.49 13.04
C ILE A 150 3.97 -32.60 14.44
N MET A 151 4.30 -31.45 15.01
CA MET A 151 4.63 -31.31 16.43
C MET A 151 3.41 -30.75 17.18
N THR A 152 3.06 -31.34 18.32
CA THR A 152 1.91 -30.86 19.12
C THR A 152 2.37 -29.97 20.27
N SER A 153 2.26 -28.65 20.10
CA SER A 153 2.50 -27.65 21.15
C SER A 153 1.21 -27.38 21.96
N SER A 154 1.09 -26.22 22.60
CA SER A 154 -0.10 -25.79 23.36
C SER A 154 -0.05 -24.30 23.69
N ASN A 155 -1.21 -23.70 23.95
CA ASN A 155 -1.29 -22.31 24.44
C ASN A 155 -0.55 -22.11 25.77
N SER A 156 -0.46 -23.13 26.64
CA SER A 156 0.40 -23.09 27.83
C SER A 156 1.88 -22.94 27.50
N GLY A 157 2.33 -23.46 26.35
CA GLY A 157 3.69 -23.27 25.85
C GLY A 157 3.90 -21.86 25.29
N VAL A 158 2.93 -21.36 24.51
CA VAL A 158 3.01 -20.05 23.84
C VAL A 158 2.90 -18.88 24.83
N TYR A 159 1.99 -18.97 25.81
CA TYR A 159 1.66 -17.86 26.72
C TYR A 159 2.07 -18.09 28.17
N GLY A 160 2.46 -19.31 28.52
CA GLY A 160 2.61 -19.74 29.91
C GLY A 160 1.28 -20.10 30.57
N ASN A 161 1.32 -20.95 31.60
CA ASN A 161 0.18 -21.25 32.45
C ASN A 161 0.63 -21.60 33.87
N PHE A 162 -0.13 -21.18 34.88
CA PHE A 162 0.22 -21.41 36.27
C PHE A 162 0.28 -22.92 36.58
N GLY A 163 1.35 -23.35 37.26
CA GLY A 163 1.52 -24.75 37.67
C GLY A 163 1.97 -25.70 36.56
N GLN A 164 2.39 -25.18 35.40
CA GLN A 164 2.74 -25.99 34.22
C GLN A 164 4.14 -25.69 33.66
N ALA A 165 5.11 -25.26 34.48
CA ALA A 165 6.43 -24.83 33.98
C ALA A 165 7.20 -25.92 33.21
N ASN A 166 7.13 -27.18 33.66
CA ASN A 166 7.67 -28.35 32.95
C ASN A 166 6.99 -28.55 31.59
N TYR A 167 5.65 -28.49 31.57
CA TYR A 167 4.85 -28.71 30.36
C TYR A 167 4.98 -27.56 29.35
N SER A 168 4.95 -26.31 29.81
CA SER A 168 5.12 -25.13 28.95
C SER A 168 6.51 -25.10 28.30
N ALA A 169 7.56 -25.41 29.07
CA ALA A 169 8.92 -25.51 28.55
C ALA A 169 9.03 -26.59 27.46
N ALA A 170 8.49 -27.79 27.70
CA ALA A 170 8.50 -28.85 26.71
C ALA A 170 7.68 -28.47 25.46
N LYS A 171 6.50 -27.86 25.62
CA LYS A 171 5.61 -27.53 24.50
C LYS A 171 6.15 -26.40 23.62
N LEU A 172 6.80 -25.39 24.18
CA LEU A 172 7.47 -24.36 23.39
C LEU A 172 8.79 -24.85 22.80
N GLY A 173 9.49 -25.76 23.48
CA GLY A 173 10.65 -26.46 22.93
C GLY A 173 10.33 -27.19 21.61
N LEU A 174 9.11 -27.74 21.47
CA LEU A 174 8.66 -28.41 20.25
C LEU A 174 8.54 -27.43 19.07
N VAL A 175 8.22 -26.16 19.33
CA VAL A 175 8.24 -25.10 18.30
C VAL A 175 9.68 -24.88 17.84
N GLY A 176 10.63 -24.76 18.78
CA GLY A 176 12.06 -24.65 18.46
C GLY A 176 12.59 -25.82 17.64
N LEU A 177 12.21 -27.05 18.00
CA LEU A 177 12.55 -28.26 17.24
C LEU A 177 11.94 -28.22 15.83
N ALA A 178 10.66 -27.89 15.70
CA ALA A 178 9.97 -27.81 14.41
C ALA A 178 10.61 -26.80 13.46
N ASN A 179 11.01 -25.62 13.96
CA ASN A 179 11.67 -24.58 13.17
C ASN A 179 12.90 -25.12 12.43
N THR A 180 13.78 -25.85 13.12
CA THR A 180 14.99 -26.41 12.51
C THR A 180 14.66 -27.59 11.59
N VAL A 181 13.76 -28.49 11.98
CA VAL A 181 13.34 -29.64 11.15
C VAL A 181 12.72 -29.15 9.82
N ALA A 182 11.94 -28.08 9.86
CA ALA A 182 11.36 -27.45 8.67
C ALA A 182 12.44 -26.96 7.69
N ILE A 183 13.47 -26.28 8.20
CA ILE A 183 14.59 -25.75 7.40
C ILE A 183 15.41 -26.89 6.80
N GLU A 184 15.79 -27.88 7.60
CA GLU A 184 16.59 -29.02 7.12
C GLU A 184 15.84 -29.90 6.11
N GLY A 185 14.51 -29.94 6.20
CA GLY A 185 13.64 -30.79 5.40
C GLY A 185 13.21 -30.20 4.06
N GLN A 186 13.26 -28.87 3.93
CA GLN A 186 12.71 -28.13 2.79
C GLN A 186 13.21 -28.63 1.44
N LYS A 187 14.52 -28.88 1.31
CA LYS A 187 15.13 -29.37 0.05
C LYS A 187 14.69 -30.77 -0.38
N ASN A 188 14.13 -31.55 0.55
CA ASN A 188 13.70 -32.92 0.33
C ASN A 188 12.16 -33.08 0.42
N ASN A 189 11.40 -31.98 0.32
CA ASN A 189 9.93 -31.98 0.45
C ASN A 189 9.46 -32.66 1.76
N ILE A 190 10.20 -32.40 2.84
CA ILE A 190 9.83 -32.78 4.20
C ILE A 190 9.36 -31.51 4.90
N HIS A 191 8.06 -31.42 5.17
CA HIS A 191 7.48 -30.28 5.88
C HIS A 191 7.29 -30.62 7.36
N CYS A 192 7.60 -29.68 8.24
CA CYS A 192 7.36 -29.80 9.67
C CYS A 192 6.56 -28.59 10.15
N ASN A 193 5.34 -28.83 10.62
CA ASN A 193 4.45 -27.81 11.15
C ASN A 193 4.10 -28.10 12.61
N VAL A 194 3.64 -27.09 13.32
CA VAL A 194 3.21 -27.19 14.72
C VAL A 194 1.70 -27.00 14.79
N ILE A 195 1.02 -27.90 15.49
CA ILE A 195 -0.37 -27.70 15.91
C ILE A 195 -0.40 -27.25 17.38
N VAL A 196 -1.20 -26.23 17.66
CA VAL A 196 -1.51 -25.69 19.00
C VAL A 196 -2.99 -25.96 19.26
N PRO A 197 -3.34 -27.17 19.72
CA PRO A 197 -4.73 -27.55 19.90
C PRO A 197 -5.29 -26.98 21.20
N THR A 198 -6.55 -26.52 21.17
CA THR A 198 -7.37 -26.30 22.37
C THR A 198 -8.55 -27.27 22.34
N ALA A 199 -8.60 -28.18 23.31
CA ALA A 199 -9.64 -29.21 23.41
C ALA A 199 -10.15 -29.31 24.86
N ALA A 200 -11.42 -29.68 25.04
CA ALA A 200 -12.00 -29.89 26.34
C ALA A 200 -11.35 -31.10 26.99
N SER A 201 -11.06 -30.99 28.29
CA SER A 201 -10.59 -32.10 29.11
C SER A 201 -11.63 -32.41 30.18
N ARG A 202 -11.50 -33.59 30.81
CA ARG A 202 -12.30 -33.93 32.00
C ARG A 202 -12.13 -32.90 33.14
N MET A 203 -11.01 -32.16 33.16
CA MET A 203 -10.76 -31.13 34.18
C MET A 203 -11.47 -29.80 33.92
N THR A 204 -11.97 -29.57 32.70
CA THR A 204 -12.67 -28.32 32.33
C THR A 204 -14.20 -28.46 32.37
N GLU A 205 -14.70 -29.65 32.73
CA GLU A 205 -16.12 -29.95 32.88
C GLU A 205 -16.70 -29.15 34.07
N GLY A 206 -17.75 -28.35 33.81
CA GLY A 206 -18.38 -27.47 34.80
C GLY A 206 -17.71 -26.10 35.02
N ILE A 207 -16.55 -25.84 34.39
CA ILE A 207 -15.87 -24.51 34.43
C ILE A 207 -16.22 -23.69 33.19
N LEU A 208 -16.25 -24.34 32.03
CA LEU A 208 -16.56 -23.69 30.75
C LEU A 208 -18.07 -23.64 30.51
N PRO A 209 -18.59 -22.62 29.80
CA PRO A 209 -19.96 -22.65 29.31
C PRO A 209 -20.22 -23.89 28.44
N ASP A 210 -21.40 -24.50 28.56
CA ASP A 210 -21.76 -25.76 27.88
C ASP A 210 -21.52 -25.72 26.37
N ILE A 211 -21.83 -24.58 25.72
CA ILE A 211 -21.60 -24.41 24.28
C ILE A 211 -20.12 -24.55 23.91
N LEU A 212 -19.23 -23.97 24.71
CA LEU A 212 -17.80 -24.04 24.46
C LEU A 212 -17.27 -25.45 24.75
N PHE A 213 -17.66 -26.05 25.87
CA PHE A 213 -17.26 -27.42 26.21
C PHE A 213 -17.68 -28.42 25.14
N ASN A 214 -18.92 -28.32 24.65
CA ASN A 214 -19.46 -29.21 23.62
C ASN A 214 -18.81 -29.04 22.24
N GLU A 215 -18.25 -27.87 21.92
CA GLU A 215 -17.59 -27.64 20.62
C GLU A 215 -16.07 -27.85 20.67
N LEU A 216 -15.46 -27.97 21.86
CA LEU A 216 -14.03 -28.31 21.99
C LEU A 216 -13.75 -29.82 21.78
N LYS A 217 -14.34 -30.38 20.71
CA LYS A 217 -14.22 -31.78 20.30
C LYS A 217 -12.92 -32.01 19.50
N PRO A 218 -12.13 -33.05 19.81
CA PRO A 218 -10.92 -33.40 19.05
C PRO A 218 -11.16 -33.57 17.54
N LYS A 219 -12.34 -34.07 17.15
CA LYS A 219 -12.76 -34.26 15.76
C LYS A 219 -12.75 -32.98 14.93
N LEU A 220 -12.89 -31.81 15.55
CA LEU A 220 -12.87 -30.52 14.84
C LEU A 220 -11.45 -29.99 14.57
N ILE A 221 -10.42 -30.57 15.20
CA ILE A 221 -9.01 -30.23 14.95
C ILE A 221 -8.40 -31.17 13.91
N ALA A 222 -8.86 -32.43 13.85
CA ALA A 222 -8.33 -33.43 12.94
C ALA A 222 -8.25 -33.00 11.45
N PRO A 223 -9.24 -32.28 10.88
CA PRO A 223 -9.15 -31.80 9.50
C PRO A 223 -7.98 -30.84 9.24
N VAL A 224 -7.63 -29.99 10.22
CA VAL A 224 -6.49 -29.05 10.09
C VAL A 224 -5.18 -29.83 10.04
N VAL A 225 -5.00 -30.78 10.97
CA VAL A 225 -3.82 -31.66 10.98
C VAL A 225 -3.73 -32.49 9.71
N ALA A 226 -4.85 -33.04 9.23
CA ALA A 226 -4.89 -33.76 7.96
C ALA A 226 -4.42 -32.87 6.80
N TYR A 227 -4.96 -31.66 6.67
CA TYR A 227 -4.57 -30.75 5.60
C TYR A 227 -3.07 -30.38 5.63
N LEU A 228 -2.51 -30.08 6.80
CA LEU A 228 -1.07 -29.84 6.99
C LEU A 228 -0.20 -31.05 6.61
N CYS A 229 -0.78 -32.26 6.59
CA CYS A 229 -0.12 -33.48 6.16
C CYS A 229 -0.46 -33.93 4.73
N HIS A 230 -1.26 -33.16 3.99
CA HIS A 230 -1.59 -33.49 2.61
C HIS A 230 -0.44 -33.11 1.67
N GLU A 231 -0.32 -33.84 0.55
CA GLU A 231 0.74 -33.60 -0.42
C GLU A 231 0.65 -32.23 -1.10
N SER A 232 -0.57 -31.69 -1.21
CA SER A 232 -0.84 -30.36 -1.78
C SER A 232 -0.62 -29.20 -0.81
N ASN A 233 -0.32 -29.46 0.46
CA ASN A 233 -0.04 -28.40 1.42
C ASN A 233 1.44 -28.01 1.35
N GLU A 234 1.68 -26.71 1.18
CA GLU A 234 3.01 -26.10 1.04
C GLU A 234 3.48 -25.40 2.32
N ASP A 235 2.67 -25.37 3.38
CA ASP A 235 3.10 -24.81 4.66
C ASP A 235 4.26 -25.63 5.23
N ASN A 236 5.31 -24.92 5.67
CA ASN A 236 6.45 -25.50 6.34
C ASN A 236 6.97 -24.52 7.41
N GLY A 237 7.19 -25.00 8.63
CA GLY A 237 7.52 -24.17 9.78
C GLY A 237 6.35 -23.34 10.33
N ALA A 238 5.11 -23.66 9.94
CA ALA A 238 3.93 -22.95 10.41
C ALA A 238 3.54 -23.38 11.84
N ILE A 239 3.07 -22.43 12.65
CA ILE A 239 2.45 -22.69 13.95
C ILE A 239 0.96 -22.38 13.81
N ILE A 240 0.11 -23.40 13.91
CA ILE A 240 -1.32 -23.28 13.70
C ILE A 240 -2.05 -23.55 15.01
N GLU A 241 -2.82 -22.60 15.49
CA GLU A 241 -3.77 -22.81 16.58
C GLU A 241 -5.10 -23.30 16.03
N SER A 242 -5.74 -24.26 16.69
CA SER A 242 -7.07 -24.74 16.27
C SER A 242 -7.92 -25.31 17.41
N ALA A 243 -9.21 -24.99 17.34
CA ALA A 243 -10.26 -25.44 18.26
C ALA A 243 -11.65 -25.12 17.70
N ALA A 244 -12.67 -25.90 18.08
CA ALA A 244 -14.09 -25.58 17.81
C ALA A 244 -14.44 -25.24 16.34
N GLY A 245 -13.73 -25.81 15.37
CA GLY A 245 -13.92 -25.51 13.94
C GLY A 245 -13.30 -24.19 13.47
N TRP A 246 -12.44 -23.58 14.29
CA TRP A 246 -11.65 -22.39 14.00
C TRP A 246 -10.15 -22.74 13.98
N ALA A 247 -9.38 -22.01 13.17
CA ALA A 247 -7.92 -22.07 13.19
C ALA A 247 -7.30 -20.71 12.82
N THR A 248 -6.11 -20.44 13.33
CA THR A 248 -5.30 -19.27 12.95
C THR A 248 -3.81 -19.63 12.91
N LYS A 249 -3.01 -18.78 12.27
CA LYS A 249 -1.55 -18.85 12.28
C LYS A 249 -0.98 -17.98 13.40
N VAL A 250 0.00 -18.51 14.12
CA VAL A 250 0.79 -17.80 15.13
C VAL A 250 2.23 -17.64 14.61
N HIS A 251 2.85 -16.49 14.87
CA HIS A 251 4.25 -16.25 14.54
C HIS A 251 4.89 -15.21 15.48
N PHE A 252 6.22 -15.15 15.49
CA PHE A 252 6.95 -14.11 16.20
C PHE A 252 7.05 -12.83 15.36
N VAL A 253 6.91 -11.68 16.01
CA VAL A 253 7.19 -10.36 15.44
C VAL A 253 8.27 -9.65 16.26
N ARG A 254 9.04 -8.77 15.62
CA ARG A 254 10.09 -7.97 16.24
C ARG A 254 9.77 -6.49 16.05
N GLY A 255 9.79 -5.71 17.14
CA GLY A 255 9.68 -4.25 17.08
C GLY A 255 10.83 -3.62 16.29
N LYS A 256 10.67 -2.34 15.92
CA LYS A 256 11.72 -1.55 15.26
C LYS A 256 12.95 -1.38 16.16
N GLY A 257 12.71 -1.26 17.46
CA GLY A 257 13.74 -1.06 18.48
C GLY A 257 14.36 0.34 18.43
N SER A 258 15.48 0.51 19.14
CA SER A 258 16.19 1.79 19.20
C SER A 258 17.70 1.58 19.39
N VAL A 259 18.50 2.54 18.90
CA VAL A 259 19.94 2.59 19.18
C VAL A 259 20.16 3.07 20.62
N LEU A 260 21.02 2.38 21.36
CA LEU A 260 21.22 2.58 22.80
C LEU A 260 22.46 3.42 23.16
N ARG A 261 23.00 4.15 22.18
CA ARG A 261 24.15 5.05 22.31
C ARG A 261 24.10 6.13 21.23
N THR A 262 24.80 7.24 21.43
CA THR A 262 24.73 8.38 20.49
C THR A 262 25.71 8.28 19.33
N SER A 263 26.83 7.58 19.52
CA SER A 263 27.88 7.38 18.52
C SER A 263 28.49 5.97 18.62
N ILE A 264 29.29 5.58 17.62
CA ILE A 264 29.97 4.28 17.61
C ILE A 264 31.10 4.19 18.64
N ASP A 265 31.64 5.34 19.04
CA ASP A 265 32.78 5.49 19.95
C ASP A 265 32.34 5.57 21.42
N GLU A 266 31.05 5.72 21.69
CA GLU A 266 30.48 5.73 23.04
C GLU A 266 30.03 4.35 23.51
N ASP A 267 30.13 4.15 24.83
CA ASP A 267 29.58 3.00 25.53
C ASP A 267 28.06 3.11 25.74
N VAL A 268 27.41 1.95 25.91
CA VAL A 268 26.00 1.88 26.30
C VAL A 268 25.91 1.97 27.83
N THR A 269 25.18 2.95 28.35
CA THR A 269 24.92 3.10 29.79
C THR A 269 23.50 2.68 30.16
N PRO A 270 23.26 2.10 31.35
CA PRO A 270 21.90 1.79 31.83
C PRO A 270 20.97 3.00 31.85
N GLU A 271 21.48 4.20 32.15
CA GLU A 271 20.73 5.44 32.15
C GLU A 271 20.22 5.80 30.76
N TYR A 272 21.05 5.65 29.73
CA TYR A 272 20.63 5.90 28.35
C TYR A 272 19.58 4.87 27.91
N VAL A 273 19.79 3.59 28.24
CA VAL A 273 18.81 2.51 27.97
C VAL A 273 17.44 2.85 28.58
N ARG A 274 17.40 3.28 29.85
CA ARG A 274 16.16 3.72 30.50
C ARG A 274 15.52 4.89 29.77
N ASN A 275 16.30 5.89 29.36
CA ASN A 275 15.79 7.09 28.70
C ASN A 275 15.16 6.83 27.33
N VAL A 276 15.56 5.76 26.65
CA VAL A 276 15.02 5.38 25.32
C VAL A 276 14.14 4.12 25.37
N TRP A 277 13.84 3.59 26.56
CA TRP A 277 13.20 2.28 26.71
C TRP A 277 11.82 2.20 26.04
N ASP A 278 11.03 3.28 26.11
CA ASP A 278 9.73 3.34 25.45
C ASP A 278 9.84 3.07 23.93
N LYS A 279 10.92 3.53 23.29
CA LYS A 279 11.21 3.26 21.87
C LYS A 279 11.69 1.84 21.63
N VAL A 280 12.40 1.24 22.59
CA VAL A 280 12.86 -0.15 22.51
C VAL A 280 11.66 -1.11 22.52
N THR A 281 10.66 -0.82 23.35
CA THR A 281 9.47 -1.67 23.53
C THR A 281 8.30 -1.29 22.63
N ASP A 282 8.45 -0.29 21.76
CA ASP A 282 7.40 0.08 20.80
C ASP A 282 7.21 -1.00 19.73
N MET A 283 5.98 -1.50 19.63
CA MET A 283 5.55 -2.55 18.71
C MET A 283 4.63 -2.02 17.60
N SER A 284 4.41 -0.70 17.51
CA SER A 284 3.55 -0.07 16.50
C SER A 284 4.01 -0.34 15.06
N GLU A 285 5.32 -0.48 14.86
CA GLU A 285 5.97 -0.82 13.58
C GLU A 285 6.54 -2.25 13.56
N ALA A 286 6.02 -3.18 14.37
CA ALA A 286 6.58 -4.54 14.46
C ALA A 286 6.46 -5.33 13.15
N LYS A 287 7.49 -6.12 12.83
CA LYS A 287 7.59 -6.93 11.61
C LYS A 287 7.86 -8.40 11.92
N HIS A 288 7.29 -9.29 11.13
CA HIS A 288 7.70 -10.70 11.11
C HIS A 288 9.01 -10.84 10.33
N LEU A 289 9.92 -11.68 10.84
CA LEU A 289 11.16 -12.06 10.14
C LEU A 289 11.07 -13.52 9.75
N ASN A 290 11.41 -13.86 8.51
CA ASN A 290 11.28 -15.22 7.99
C ASN A 290 12.48 -16.10 8.34
N ALA A 291 13.64 -15.49 8.56
CA ALA A 291 14.90 -16.21 8.80
C ALA A 291 15.84 -15.44 9.71
N ILE A 292 16.75 -16.17 10.36
CA ILE A 292 17.79 -15.60 11.22
C ILE A 292 18.72 -14.62 10.46
N GLY A 293 18.93 -14.84 9.16
CA GLY A 293 19.76 -13.96 8.33
C GLY A 293 19.22 -12.53 8.22
N GLU A 294 17.90 -12.36 8.11
CA GLU A 294 17.24 -11.05 8.08
C GLU A 294 17.47 -10.29 9.41
N ALA A 295 17.37 -11.00 10.53
CA ALA A 295 17.62 -10.42 11.85
C ALA A 295 19.06 -9.91 11.99
N SER A 296 20.04 -10.67 11.49
CA SER A 296 21.45 -10.29 11.53
C SER A 296 21.78 -9.11 10.61
N LEU A 297 21.26 -9.10 9.38
CA LEU A 297 21.52 -8.03 8.41
C LEU A 297 21.00 -6.67 8.90
N SER A 298 19.84 -6.66 9.57
CA SER A 298 19.28 -5.40 10.11
C SER A 298 20.20 -4.72 11.14
N LEU A 299 21.05 -5.47 11.85
CA LEU A 299 22.02 -4.87 12.79
C LEU A 299 23.16 -4.15 12.05
N VAL A 300 23.55 -4.64 10.88
CA VAL A 300 24.60 -4.01 10.06
C VAL A 300 24.15 -2.61 9.62
N ASP A 301 22.93 -2.48 9.11
CA ASP A 301 22.34 -1.18 8.71
C ASP A 301 22.29 -0.19 9.88
N VAL A 302 21.93 -0.65 11.08
CA VAL A 302 21.96 0.18 12.29
C VAL A 302 23.38 0.69 12.61
N LEU A 303 24.39 -0.18 12.48
CA LEU A 303 25.78 0.20 12.73
C LEU A 303 26.35 1.15 11.67
N GLU A 304 26.00 0.96 10.40
CA GLU A 304 26.42 1.86 9.33
C GLU A 304 25.86 3.27 9.52
N LYS A 305 24.55 3.37 9.84
CA LYS A 305 23.89 4.64 10.16
C LYS A 305 24.55 5.35 11.36
N LEU A 306 24.95 4.58 12.37
CA LEU A 306 25.65 5.11 13.55
C LEU A 306 27.08 5.59 13.22
N ARG A 307 27.79 4.90 12.30
CA ARG A 307 29.16 5.21 11.89
C ARG A 307 29.26 6.46 11.02
N GLU A 308 28.27 6.75 10.18
CA GLU A 308 28.27 7.90 9.26
C GLU A 308 28.24 9.28 9.95
N GLY A 309 28.25 9.35 11.29
CA GLY A 309 28.23 10.63 12.01
C GLY A 309 26.93 11.41 11.83
N LYS A 310 25.86 10.76 11.34
CA LYS A 310 24.48 11.20 11.50
C LYS A 310 24.12 11.07 12.98
N SER A 311 24.72 11.90 13.83
CA SER A 311 24.34 12.00 15.22
C SER A 311 22.84 12.25 15.27
N ALA A 312 22.15 11.52 16.14
CA ALA A 312 20.71 11.61 16.35
C ALA A 312 20.24 12.99 16.88
N GLU A 313 21.14 13.99 16.95
CA GLU A 313 20.84 15.34 17.43
C GLU A 313 20.27 16.26 16.35
N ASN A 314 20.74 16.17 15.10
CA ASN A 314 20.38 17.09 13.99
C ASN A 314 19.68 16.41 12.80
N SER A 315 19.37 15.12 12.91
CA SER A 315 18.66 14.38 11.87
C SER A 315 17.61 13.45 12.48
N ILE A 316 16.54 13.22 11.73
CA ILE A 316 15.46 12.29 12.06
C ILE A 316 15.14 11.45 10.83
N SER A 317 14.62 10.25 11.04
CA SER A 317 14.13 9.40 9.97
C SER A 317 12.75 8.84 10.32
N ASP A 318 11.83 8.93 9.38
CA ASP A 318 10.45 8.50 9.54
C ASP A 318 9.93 7.81 8.27
N THR A 319 8.87 7.02 8.41
CA THR A 319 8.21 6.35 7.29
C THR A 319 6.90 7.05 6.95
N PHE A 320 6.61 7.19 5.66
CA PHE A 320 5.38 7.76 5.14
C PHE A 320 4.71 6.76 4.21
N LYS A 321 3.62 6.16 4.67
CA LYS A 321 2.80 5.23 3.90
C LYS A 321 1.68 5.97 3.21
N PHE A 322 1.47 5.67 1.93
CA PHE A 322 0.38 6.27 1.16
C PHE A 322 -0.14 5.31 0.10
N ASN A 323 -1.36 5.54 -0.36
CA ASN A 323 -1.98 4.86 -1.49
C ASN A 323 -2.79 5.84 -2.36
N TYR A 324 -3.52 5.30 -3.34
CA TYR A 324 -4.34 6.09 -4.26
C TYR A 324 -5.32 7.04 -3.55
N LYS A 325 -5.86 6.68 -2.37
CA LYS A 325 -6.79 7.54 -1.61
C LYS A 325 -6.09 8.80 -1.12
N ASP A 326 -4.86 8.68 -0.65
CA ASP A 326 -4.08 9.78 -0.09
C ASP A 326 -3.69 10.79 -1.18
N VAL A 327 -3.27 10.28 -2.35
CA VAL A 327 -2.87 11.14 -3.48
C VAL A 327 -4.08 11.83 -4.13
N ILE A 328 -5.23 11.16 -4.22
CA ILE A 328 -6.48 11.76 -4.71
C ILE A 328 -7.00 12.80 -3.73
N LEU A 329 -6.97 12.50 -2.42
CA LEU A 329 -7.35 13.44 -1.37
C LEU A 329 -6.49 14.71 -1.42
N TYR A 330 -5.18 14.55 -1.58
CA TYR A 330 -4.27 15.67 -1.78
C TYR A 330 -4.61 16.46 -3.04
N ALA A 331 -4.84 15.79 -4.17
CA ALA A 331 -5.18 16.43 -5.44
C ALA A 331 -6.43 17.32 -5.32
N LEU A 332 -7.50 16.80 -4.71
CA LEU A 332 -8.71 17.58 -4.39
C LEU A 332 -8.39 18.75 -3.44
N GLY A 333 -7.56 18.49 -2.42
CA GLY A 333 -7.07 19.49 -1.48
C GLY A 333 -6.31 20.65 -2.12
N VAL A 334 -5.70 20.45 -3.30
CA VAL A 334 -5.03 21.50 -4.09
C VAL A 334 -5.81 21.90 -5.35
N GLY A 335 -7.13 21.64 -5.37
CA GLY A 335 -8.04 22.17 -6.38
C GLY A 335 -8.08 21.39 -7.68
N ALA A 336 -7.71 20.11 -7.69
CA ALA A 336 -8.13 19.19 -8.75
C ALA A 336 -9.65 19.01 -8.73
N THR A 337 -10.27 18.94 -9.91
CA THR A 337 -11.72 18.86 -10.05
C THR A 337 -12.12 18.02 -11.26
N VAL A 338 -13.18 17.22 -11.12
CA VAL A 338 -13.73 16.43 -12.24
C VAL A 338 -14.36 17.28 -13.34
N THR A 339 -14.60 18.58 -13.09
CA THR A 339 -15.05 19.52 -14.13
C THR A 339 -13.96 19.82 -15.16
N ASP A 340 -12.70 19.53 -14.81
CA ASP A 340 -11.54 19.68 -15.66
C ASP A 340 -11.09 18.28 -16.10
N GLU A 341 -11.35 17.92 -17.35
CA GLU A 341 -11.12 16.55 -17.85
C GLU A 341 -9.65 16.11 -17.69
N SER A 342 -8.70 17.05 -17.81
CA SER A 342 -7.28 16.74 -17.64
C SER A 342 -6.89 16.42 -16.19
N ASP A 343 -7.73 16.75 -15.20
CA ASP A 343 -7.49 16.39 -13.80
C ASP A 343 -7.87 14.95 -13.48
N LEU A 344 -8.62 14.25 -14.35
CA LEU A 344 -9.09 12.90 -14.05
C LEU A 344 -7.93 11.92 -13.76
N ARG A 345 -6.77 12.15 -14.40
CA ARG A 345 -5.52 11.42 -14.14
C ARG A 345 -4.98 11.54 -12.71
N PHE A 346 -5.40 12.55 -11.95
CA PHE A 346 -5.03 12.75 -10.54
C PHE A 346 -6.14 12.32 -9.58
N LEU A 347 -7.32 11.98 -10.10
CA LEU A 347 -8.56 11.78 -9.33
C LEU A 347 -9.15 10.38 -9.47
N TYR A 348 -8.66 9.57 -10.40
CA TYR A 348 -9.18 8.23 -10.65
C TYR A 348 -8.04 7.22 -10.82
N GLU A 349 -7.94 6.30 -9.87
CA GLU A 349 -6.88 5.30 -9.76
C GLU A 349 -6.80 4.32 -10.95
N ASN A 350 -7.89 4.12 -11.70
CA ASN A 350 -7.88 3.30 -12.92
C ASN A 350 -7.77 4.12 -14.21
N HIS A 351 -7.48 5.43 -14.12
CA HIS A 351 -7.12 6.20 -15.30
C HIS A 351 -5.81 5.62 -15.90
N PRO A 352 -5.70 5.43 -17.24
CA PRO A 352 -4.51 4.81 -17.84
C PRO A 352 -3.21 5.56 -17.54
N ASP A 353 -3.31 6.89 -17.38
CA ASP A 353 -2.20 7.78 -16.99
C ASP A 353 -2.30 8.22 -15.51
N PHE A 354 -2.88 7.41 -14.62
CA PHE A 354 -3.00 7.77 -13.21
C PHE A 354 -1.63 8.17 -12.64
N SER A 355 -1.56 9.36 -12.07
CA SER A 355 -0.31 9.94 -11.59
C SER A 355 -0.53 10.80 -10.36
N VAL A 356 0.55 11.09 -9.65
CA VAL A 356 0.54 11.88 -8.42
C VAL A 356 0.95 13.31 -8.73
N LEU A 357 0.22 14.30 -8.21
CA LEU A 357 0.66 15.69 -8.31
C LEU A 357 2.02 15.85 -7.62
N PRO A 358 3.05 16.41 -8.30
CA PRO A 358 4.43 16.41 -7.79
C PRO A 358 4.63 16.99 -6.38
N THR A 359 3.79 17.96 -6.00
CA THR A 359 3.86 18.63 -4.70
C THR A 359 3.38 17.76 -3.53
N PHE A 360 2.73 16.62 -3.78
CA PHE A 360 2.37 15.63 -2.77
C PHE A 360 3.60 15.17 -1.96
N PHE A 361 4.75 15.01 -2.63
CA PHE A 361 5.99 14.53 -2.00
C PHE A 361 6.69 15.58 -1.11
N ILE A 362 6.06 16.73 -0.87
CA ILE A 362 6.46 17.64 0.22
C ILE A 362 6.02 17.08 1.58
N LEU A 363 4.90 16.34 1.63
CA LEU A 363 4.27 15.86 2.86
C LEU A 363 5.21 15.03 3.76
N PRO A 364 5.99 14.05 3.24
CA PRO A 364 6.88 13.25 4.09
C PRO A 364 7.89 14.10 4.89
N GLY A 365 8.54 15.04 4.21
CA GLY A 365 9.49 15.96 4.85
C GLY A 365 8.81 16.96 5.78
N LEU A 366 7.64 17.47 5.41
CA LEU A 366 6.84 18.37 6.26
C LEU A 366 6.46 17.70 7.58
N LEU A 367 5.85 16.53 7.52
CA LEU A 367 5.36 15.80 8.70
C LEU A 367 6.49 15.35 9.60
N SER A 368 7.62 14.92 9.03
CA SER A 368 8.86 14.62 9.76
C SER A 368 9.33 15.81 10.60
N VAL A 369 9.40 17.02 10.02
CA VAL A 369 9.78 18.23 10.78
C VAL A 369 8.74 18.59 11.84
N MET A 370 7.45 18.56 11.51
CA MET A 370 6.37 18.96 12.42
C MET A 370 6.18 18.00 13.60
N GLY A 371 6.42 16.71 13.40
CA GLY A 371 6.30 15.67 14.42
C GLY A 371 7.51 15.55 15.34
N SER A 372 8.52 16.43 15.21
CA SER A 372 9.79 16.32 15.93
C SER A 372 10.23 17.63 16.59
N ASP A 373 11.14 17.53 17.55
CA ASP A 373 11.80 18.69 18.18
C ASP A 373 12.97 19.24 17.35
N LEU A 374 13.11 18.83 16.09
CA LEU A 374 14.28 19.13 15.26
C LEU A 374 14.52 20.65 15.12
N THR A 375 13.44 21.41 14.92
CA THR A 375 13.51 22.89 14.84
C THR A 375 13.88 23.52 16.17
N ALA A 376 13.34 23.01 17.28
CA ALA A 376 13.60 23.55 18.61
C ALA A 376 15.05 23.30 19.06
N LYS A 377 15.58 22.09 18.81
CA LYS A 377 16.98 21.74 19.11
C LYS A 377 17.99 22.54 18.30
N ALA A 378 17.62 22.95 17.09
CA ALA A 378 18.50 23.73 16.20
C ALA A 378 18.76 25.16 16.70
N ILE A 379 17.90 25.70 17.58
CA ILE A 379 17.98 27.09 18.02
C ILE A 379 18.47 27.12 19.49
N PRO A 380 19.62 27.77 19.78
CA PRO A 380 20.12 27.88 21.15
C PRO A 380 19.11 28.54 22.10
N HIS A 381 18.85 27.90 23.25
CA HIS A 381 18.00 28.41 24.33
C HIS A 381 16.55 28.77 23.94
N ALA A 382 16.00 28.14 22.90
CA ALA A 382 14.68 28.48 22.40
C ALA A 382 13.53 27.83 23.19
N LYS A 383 12.52 28.64 23.54
CA LYS A 383 11.19 28.20 23.94
C LYS A 383 10.17 28.93 23.08
N PHE A 384 9.38 28.20 22.32
CA PHE A 384 8.33 28.72 21.46
C PHE A 384 7.25 27.66 21.29
N ASP A 385 6.08 28.09 20.82
CA ASP A 385 4.99 27.19 20.45
C ASP A 385 4.62 27.36 18.96
N LEU A 386 3.60 26.65 18.51
CA LEU A 386 3.15 26.65 17.12
C LEU A 386 2.75 28.05 16.61
N THR A 387 2.38 28.99 17.48
CA THR A 387 1.98 30.36 17.10
C THR A 387 3.18 31.22 16.67
N ASN A 388 4.40 30.85 17.06
CA ASN A 388 5.63 31.54 16.66
C ASN A 388 6.21 31.04 15.34
N ILE A 389 5.68 29.93 14.80
CA ILE A 389 6.25 29.22 13.67
C ILE A 389 5.60 29.71 12.38
N LEU A 390 6.41 30.26 11.48
CA LEU A 390 6.01 30.64 10.14
C LEU A 390 6.77 29.81 9.11
N HIS A 391 6.03 29.12 8.25
CA HIS A 391 6.62 28.46 7.09
C HIS A 391 6.99 29.52 6.04
N GLY A 392 8.28 29.71 5.80
CA GLY A 392 8.80 30.84 5.00
C GLY A 392 9.03 30.48 3.53
N GLU A 393 9.75 29.39 3.28
CA GLU A 393 10.11 28.96 1.92
C GLU A 393 10.01 27.45 1.77
N GLN A 394 9.68 27.00 0.57
CA GLN A 394 9.63 25.58 0.22
C GLN A 394 10.34 25.33 -1.10
N TYR A 395 11.15 24.28 -1.13
CA TYR A 395 11.72 23.65 -2.32
C TYR A 395 11.31 22.18 -2.38
N ILE A 396 11.10 21.66 -3.58
CA ILE A 396 10.93 20.23 -3.85
C ILE A 396 11.56 19.90 -5.20
N GLU A 397 12.24 18.77 -5.28
CA GLU A 397 12.82 18.18 -6.49
C GLU A 397 12.45 16.71 -6.54
N LEU A 398 11.95 16.25 -7.68
CA LEU A 398 11.60 14.85 -7.91
C LEU A 398 12.60 14.19 -8.84
N PHE A 399 12.83 12.91 -8.59
CA PHE A 399 13.68 12.05 -9.39
C PHE A 399 12.83 11.12 -10.27
N ASP A 400 13.45 10.22 -11.04
CA ASP A 400 12.78 9.53 -12.15
C ASP A 400 11.78 8.45 -11.71
N SER A 401 11.92 7.91 -10.49
CA SER A 401 10.97 6.96 -9.91
C SER A 401 10.02 7.69 -8.95
N VAL A 402 8.76 7.87 -9.35
CA VAL A 402 7.72 8.47 -8.52
C VAL A 402 6.57 7.48 -8.35
N PRO A 403 6.44 6.83 -7.19
CA PRO A 403 5.40 5.83 -6.96
C PRO A 403 4.00 6.46 -6.80
N THR A 404 2.96 5.72 -7.18
CA THR A 404 1.54 6.07 -6.97
C THR A 404 1.00 5.63 -5.61
N ASP A 405 1.69 4.68 -4.97
CA ASP A 405 1.41 4.11 -3.67
C ASP A 405 2.68 3.45 -3.13
N GLY A 406 2.75 3.21 -1.82
CA GLY A 406 3.86 2.52 -1.19
C GLY A 406 4.27 3.14 0.14
N VAL A 407 5.49 2.81 0.57
CA VAL A 407 6.10 3.33 1.79
C VAL A 407 7.38 4.08 1.42
N LEU A 408 7.46 5.34 1.83
CA LEU A 408 8.68 6.14 1.71
C LEU A 408 9.42 6.18 3.05
N THR A 409 10.72 5.95 3.04
CA THR A 409 11.59 6.28 4.18
C THR A 409 12.18 7.66 3.95
N THR A 410 11.91 8.60 4.83
CA THR A 410 12.41 9.98 4.72
C THR A 410 13.44 10.24 5.80
N THR A 411 14.60 10.79 5.41
CA THR A 411 15.58 11.34 6.34
C THR A 411 15.54 12.85 6.25
N THR A 412 15.40 13.52 7.39
CA THR A 412 15.35 14.99 7.48
C THR A 412 16.47 15.50 8.37
N THR A 413 17.22 16.50 7.88
CA THR A 413 18.39 17.06 8.56
C THR A 413 18.34 18.58 8.57
N VAL A 414 18.79 19.21 9.66
CA VAL A 414 19.02 20.67 9.69
C VAL A 414 20.29 20.99 8.90
N ILE A 415 20.15 21.73 7.81
CA ILE A 415 21.29 22.13 6.95
C ILE A 415 21.71 23.58 7.19
N ASP A 416 20.84 24.38 7.80
CA ASP A 416 21.13 25.77 8.08
C ASP A 416 20.33 26.34 9.27
N VAL A 417 20.93 27.25 10.02
CA VAL A 417 20.30 28.07 11.07
C VAL A 417 20.84 29.50 10.95
N LEU A 418 19.94 30.46 10.71
CA LEU A 418 20.28 31.86 10.54
C LEU A 418 19.66 32.72 11.64
N ASP A 419 20.42 33.68 12.13
CA ASP A 419 19.94 34.72 13.05
C ASP A 419 19.45 35.93 12.23
N LYS A 420 18.15 36.24 12.35
CA LYS A 420 17.52 37.38 11.68
C LYS A 420 17.14 38.49 12.66
N LYS A 421 17.75 38.51 13.85
CA LYS A 421 17.52 39.45 14.95
C LYS A 421 16.14 39.34 15.58
N SER A 422 15.07 39.52 14.80
CA SER A 422 13.69 39.38 15.26
C SER A 422 13.21 37.93 15.36
N GLY A 423 14.04 36.97 14.97
CA GLY A 423 13.74 35.55 14.97
C GLY A 423 14.88 34.72 14.39
N ALA A 424 14.71 33.39 14.39
CA ALA A 424 15.63 32.44 13.78
C ALA A 424 15.01 31.85 12.50
N LEU A 425 15.82 31.59 11.48
CA LEU A 425 15.42 30.85 10.29
C LEU A 425 16.14 29.50 10.27
N VAL A 426 15.41 28.41 10.45
CA VAL A 426 15.94 27.04 10.39
C VAL A 426 15.62 26.47 9.01
N VAL A 427 16.63 25.98 8.31
CA VAL A 427 16.48 25.31 7.02
C VAL A 427 16.73 23.83 7.20
N THR A 428 15.74 23.02 6.84
CA THR A 428 15.84 21.57 6.84
C THR A 428 15.87 21.03 5.42
N GLN A 429 16.62 19.95 5.20
CA GLN A 429 16.59 19.16 3.98
C GLN A 429 15.98 17.80 4.29
N SER A 430 15.06 17.35 3.44
CA SER A 430 14.49 16.00 3.51
C SER A 430 14.81 15.23 2.25
N GLU A 431 15.20 13.97 2.39
CA GLU A 431 15.38 13.02 1.29
C GLU A 431 14.50 11.80 1.53
N SER A 432 13.62 11.51 0.58
CA SER A 432 12.65 10.41 0.64
C SER A 432 13.04 9.30 -0.32
N PHE A 433 13.10 8.07 0.17
CA PHE A 433 13.51 6.87 -0.56
C PHE A 433 12.36 5.86 -0.63
N ASP A 434 12.23 5.14 -1.74
CA ASP A 434 11.28 4.03 -1.85
C ASP A 434 11.77 2.76 -1.12
N GLU A 435 10.96 1.70 -1.12
CA GLU A 435 11.27 0.43 -0.46
C GLU A 435 12.49 -0.30 -1.05
N ASN A 436 12.91 0.06 -2.27
CA ASN A 436 14.12 -0.46 -2.92
C ASN A 436 15.36 0.42 -2.64
N GLY A 437 15.20 1.51 -1.89
CA GLY A 437 16.26 2.47 -1.58
C GLY A 437 16.52 3.51 -2.66
N ALA A 438 15.66 3.64 -3.68
CA ALA A 438 15.82 4.66 -4.71
C ALA A 438 15.35 6.03 -4.19
N LEU A 439 16.12 7.10 -4.46
CA LEU A 439 15.75 8.46 -4.10
C LEU A 439 14.55 8.92 -4.96
N VAL A 440 13.45 9.25 -4.31
CA VAL A 440 12.19 9.71 -4.94
C VAL A 440 12.12 11.23 -4.96
N ALA A 441 12.40 11.86 -3.81
CA ALA A 441 12.23 13.29 -3.63
C ALA A 441 13.29 13.91 -2.72
N ARG A 442 13.70 15.13 -3.04
CA ARG A 442 14.50 16.01 -2.16
C ARG A 442 13.76 17.31 -1.91
N GLY A 443 13.46 17.59 -0.65
CA GLY A 443 12.81 18.82 -0.21
C GLY A 443 13.75 19.71 0.60
N GLN A 444 13.56 21.03 0.52
CA GLN A 444 14.08 21.95 1.55
C GLN A 444 12.94 22.83 2.07
N SER A 445 12.86 22.97 3.38
CA SER A 445 11.89 23.82 4.07
C SER A 445 12.62 24.88 4.87
N SER A 446 12.08 26.09 4.95
CA SER A 446 12.61 27.16 5.81
C SER A 446 11.55 27.58 6.82
N THR A 447 11.82 27.29 8.09
CA THR A 447 10.95 27.61 9.22
C THR A 447 11.47 28.86 9.91
N PHE A 448 10.68 29.94 9.90
CA PHE A 448 10.99 31.16 10.64
C PHE A 448 10.31 31.12 12.00
N VAL A 449 11.11 31.18 13.07
CA VAL A 449 10.62 31.21 14.45
C VAL A 449 10.75 32.62 14.98
N VAL A 450 9.60 33.25 15.21
CA VAL A 450 9.52 34.64 15.68
C VAL A 450 9.95 34.74 17.14
N GLY A 451 10.72 35.77 17.49
CA GLY A 451 11.06 36.11 18.88
C GLY A 451 12.32 35.43 19.44
N VAL A 452 12.92 34.48 18.73
CA VAL A 452 14.09 33.70 19.18
C VAL A 452 15.39 34.05 18.42
N GLY A 453 15.55 35.31 18.02
CA GLY A 453 16.79 35.81 17.39
C GLY A 453 17.80 36.37 18.39
N ASN A 454 18.86 37.03 17.87
CA ASN A 454 19.97 37.61 18.65
C ASN A 454 20.83 36.60 19.42
N PHE A 455 20.92 35.37 18.94
CA PHE A 455 21.80 34.33 19.48
C PHE A 455 23.20 34.33 18.85
N GLY A 456 23.50 35.30 17.96
CA GLY A 456 24.83 35.47 17.37
C GLY A 456 25.11 34.52 16.20
N GLY A 457 24.06 33.95 15.60
CA GLY A 457 24.16 33.09 14.42
C GLY A 457 24.48 33.85 13.13
N LYS A 458 24.74 33.11 12.04
CA LYS A 458 25.05 33.72 10.74
C LYS A 458 23.84 34.41 10.12
N ALA A 459 24.09 35.51 9.40
CA ALA A 459 23.04 36.32 8.78
C ALA A 459 22.66 35.86 7.36
N LYS A 460 23.56 35.15 6.65
CA LYS A 460 23.40 34.70 5.26
C LYS A 460 23.32 33.18 5.20
N ALA A 461 22.54 32.68 4.24
CA ALA A 461 22.35 31.25 4.04
C ALA A 461 23.62 30.61 3.44
N SER A 462 23.84 29.35 3.79
CA SER A 462 24.86 28.50 3.18
C SER A 462 24.59 28.28 1.67
N PRO A 463 25.62 27.99 0.87
CA PRO A 463 25.48 27.74 -0.58
C PRO A 463 24.53 26.58 -0.95
N GLU A 464 24.31 25.64 -0.03
CA GLU A 464 23.45 24.47 -0.20
C GLU A 464 21.95 24.81 -0.19
N VAL A 465 21.57 25.97 0.35
CA VAL A 465 20.17 26.42 0.42
C VAL A 465 19.71 26.92 -0.95
N LYS A 466 18.65 26.32 -1.47
CA LYS A 466 18.10 26.68 -2.79
C LYS A 466 17.54 28.09 -2.80
N THR A 467 18.02 28.89 -3.75
CA THR A 467 17.72 30.32 -3.87
C THR A 467 16.42 30.60 -4.63
N LEU A 468 15.79 31.73 -4.29
CA LEU A 468 14.64 32.27 -5.01
C LEU A 468 15.07 32.98 -6.30
N VAL A 469 14.14 33.13 -7.24
CA VAL A 469 14.36 33.84 -8.49
C VAL A 469 13.40 35.02 -8.59
N PRO A 470 13.88 36.27 -8.69
CA PRO A 470 13.01 37.43 -8.87
C PRO A 470 12.14 37.31 -10.13
N ASN A 471 10.90 37.79 -10.05
CA ASN A 471 10.00 37.81 -11.21
C ASN A 471 10.60 38.67 -12.35
N PRO A 472 10.50 38.22 -13.61
CA PRO A 472 10.91 39.02 -14.76
C PRO A 472 10.20 40.39 -14.80
N LYS A 473 10.94 41.45 -15.15
CA LYS A 473 10.41 42.81 -15.28
C LYS A 473 9.71 43.02 -16.64
N ARG A 474 8.76 42.14 -16.98
CA ARG A 474 7.94 42.17 -18.20
C ARG A 474 6.54 41.61 -17.91
N SER A 475 5.58 41.81 -18.82
CA SER A 475 4.25 41.21 -18.67
C SER A 475 4.32 39.68 -18.62
N PRO A 476 3.45 39.01 -17.85
CA PRO A 476 3.36 37.55 -17.84
C PRO A 476 3.07 36.99 -19.24
N ASP A 477 3.67 35.84 -19.55
CA ASP A 477 3.38 35.09 -20.78
C ASP A 477 2.00 34.40 -20.71
N ALA A 478 1.59 34.01 -19.51
CA ALA A 478 0.28 33.46 -19.22
C ALA A 478 -0.19 33.91 -17.83
N SER A 479 -1.51 33.98 -17.65
CA SER A 479 -2.12 34.25 -16.34
C SER A 479 -3.42 33.46 -16.22
N VAL A 480 -3.59 32.74 -15.10
CA VAL A 480 -4.76 31.89 -14.85
C VAL A 480 -5.37 32.27 -13.50
N GLN A 481 -6.70 32.38 -13.44
CA GLN A 481 -7.43 32.60 -12.21
C GLN A 481 -8.09 31.31 -11.71
N ILE A 482 -7.94 31.02 -10.42
CA ILE A 482 -8.43 29.82 -9.76
C ILE A 482 -9.12 30.24 -8.47
N LYS A 483 -10.41 29.96 -8.37
CA LYS A 483 -11.17 30.26 -7.15
C LYS A 483 -11.06 29.10 -6.18
N THR A 484 -10.58 29.37 -4.97
CA THR A 484 -10.53 28.37 -3.90
C THR A 484 -11.92 28.14 -3.31
N SER A 485 -12.18 26.95 -2.77
CA SER A 485 -13.38 26.72 -1.95
C SER A 485 -13.25 27.40 -0.59
N ARG A 486 -14.39 27.71 0.05
CA ARG A 486 -14.40 28.10 1.47
C ARG A 486 -13.90 26.98 2.39
N ASP A 487 -14.06 25.73 1.95
CA ASP A 487 -13.63 24.54 2.69
C ASP A 487 -12.22 24.07 2.29
N GLN A 488 -11.49 24.84 1.48
CA GLN A 488 -10.21 24.39 0.90
C GLN A 488 -9.18 24.01 1.97
N ALA A 489 -9.07 24.78 3.05
CA ALA A 489 -8.17 24.49 4.17
C ALA A 489 -8.64 23.27 4.97
N ALA A 490 -9.96 23.11 5.15
CA ALA A 490 -10.56 21.97 5.84
C ALA A 490 -10.34 20.66 5.09
N LEU A 491 -10.31 20.70 3.76
CA LEU A 491 -9.98 19.55 2.92
C LEU A 491 -8.47 19.30 2.88
N TYR A 492 -7.65 20.32 2.59
CA TYR A 492 -6.21 20.17 2.43
C TYR A 492 -5.52 19.59 3.68
N ARG A 493 -5.92 20.03 4.88
CA ARG A 493 -5.36 19.53 6.15
C ARG A 493 -5.48 18.02 6.33
N LEU A 494 -6.45 17.37 5.69
CA LEU A 494 -6.61 15.91 5.75
C LEU A 494 -5.45 15.16 5.09
N SER A 495 -4.62 15.86 4.30
CA SER A 495 -3.37 15.32 3.74
C SER A 495 -2.22 15.27 4.76
N GLY A 496 -2.39 15.84 5.96
CA GLY A 496 -1.47 15.65 7.09
C GLY A 496 -1.18 16.89 7.94
N ASP A 497 -1.23 18.11 7.39
CA ASP A 497 -0.99 19.34 8.17
C ASP A 497 -2.23 19.74 8.98
N LEU A 498 -2.29 19.22 10.21
CA LEU A 498 -3.42 19.37 11.12
C LEU A 498 -3.37 20.64 11.98
N ASN A 499 -2.45 21.59 11.70
CA ASN A 499 -2.30 22.81 12.51
C ASN A 499 -3.65 23.55 12.70
N PRO A 500 -4.10 23.80 13.95
CA PRO A 500 -5.39 24.41 14.23
C PRO A 500 -5.58 25.81 13.61
N MET A 501 -4.49 26.53 13.31
CA MET A 501 -4.51 27.85 12.64
C MET A 501 -5.26 27.87 11.31
N HIS A 502 -5.45 26.71 10.69
CA HIS A 502 -6.12 26.59 9.39
C HIS A 502 -7.60 26.21 9.48
N ILE A 503 -8.15 26.03 10.69
CA ILE A 503 -9.56 25.62 10.86
C ILE A 503 -10.25 26.22 12.08
N ASP A 504 -9.55 26.43 13.19
CA ASP A 504 -10.11 26.98 14.43
C ASP A 504 -9.94 28.50 14.49
N PRO A 505 -11.04 29.29 14.49
CA PRO A 505 -10.99 30.74 14.61
C PRO A 505 -10.30 31.22 15.91
N SER A 506 -10.44 30.49 17.01
CA SER A 506 -9.88 30.88 18.31
C SER A 506 -8.36 30.80 18.27
N PHE A 507 -7.82 29.68 17.79
CA PHE A 507 -6.38 29.50 17.62
C PHE A 507 -5.80 30.46 16.57
N SER A 508 -6.52 30.69 15.48
CA SER A 508 -6.12 31.64 14.43
C SER A 508 -5.96 33.06 14.97
N ALA A 509 -6.89 33.48 15.84
CA ALA A 509 -6.85 34.80 16.49
C ALA A 509 -5.64 34.94 17.42
N ILE A 510 -5.29 33.88 18.18
CA ILE A 510 -4.08 33.85 19.02
C ILE A 510 -2.82 34.00 18.16
N ALA A 511 -2.80 33.36 16.98
CA ALA A 511 -1.71 33.48 16.01
C ALA A 511 -1.69 34.81 15.22
N GLY A 512 -2.59 35.76 15.54
CA GLY A 512 -2.62 37.09 14.93
C GLY A 512 -3.44 37.20 13.64
N TYR A 513 -4.25 36.19 13.30
CA TYR A 513 -5.13 36.21 12.12
C TYR A 513 -6.60 36.37 12.51
N LYS A 514 -7.32 37.23 11.78
CA LYS A 514 -8.76 37.49 12.07
C LYS A 514 -9.66 36.28 11.83
N VAL A 515 -9.26 35.40 10.92
CA VAL A 515 -9.98 34.18 10.53
C VAL A 515 -8.95 33.11 10.14
N PRO A 516 -9.33 31.83 10.11
CA PRO A 516 -8.45 30.77 9.63
C PRO A 516 -7.94 31.05 8.21
N ILE A 517 -6.65 30.86 8.01
CA ILE A 517 -5.97 31.09 6.72
C ILE A 517 -5.78 29.77 5.98
N LEU A 518 -5.66 29.83 4.66
CA LEU A 518 -5.28 28.68 3.85
C LEU A 518 -3.79 28.36 4.04
N HIS A 519 -3.43 27.09 4.06
CA HIS A 519 -2.03 26.65 4.10
C HIS A 519 -1.25 27.24 2.92
N GLY A 520 -0.04 27.74 3.19
CA GLY A 520 0.86 28.21 2.14
C GLY A 520 1.16 27.11 1.12
N LEU A 521 1.35 25.87 1.58
CA LEU A 521 1.58 24.70 0.74
C LEU A 521 0.37 24.32 -0.12
N CYS A 522 -0.87 24.55 0.35
CA CYS A 522 -2.05 24.41 -0.49
C CYS A 522 -2.02 25.42 -1.65
N THR A 523 -1.70 26.68 -1.34
CA THR A 523 -1.53 27.74 -2.35
C THR A 523 -0.43 27.37 -3.36
N MET A 524 0.70 26.84 -2.88
CA MET A 524 1.77 26.31 -3.75
C MET A 524 1.28 25.16 -4.63
N GLY A 525 0.53 24.20 -4.07
CA GLY A 525 -0.03 23.08 -4.82
C GLY A 525 -0.94 23.54 -5.96
N ILE A 526 -1.86 24.46 -5.68
CA ILE A 526 -2.75 25.07 -6.68
C ILE A 526 -1.94 25.76 -7.78
N SER A 527 -0.93 26.57 -7.40
CA SER A 527 -0.13 27.32 -8.37
C SER A 527 0.76 26.43 -9.22
N VAL A 528 1.41 25.41 -8.63
CA VAL A 528 2.23 24.45 -9.37
C VAL A 528 1.37 23.61 -10.31
N LYS A 529 0.18 23.20 -9.90
CA LYS A 529 -0.79 22.53 -10.79
C LYS A 529 -1.14 23.42 -11.99
N ALA A 530 -1.39 24.72 -11.77
CA ALA A 530 -1.68 25.67 -12.86
C ALA A 530 -0.50 25.79 -13.84
N VAL A 531 0.74 25.84 -13.33
CA VAL A 531 1.95 25.90 -14.14
C VAL A 531 2.17 24.59 -14.92
N LEU A 532 1.96 23.44 -14.26
CA LEU A 532 2.02 22.11 -14.86
C LEU A 532 1.00 21.95 -16.00
N LYS A 533 -0.22 22.43 -15.80
CA LYS A 533 -1.25 22.46 -16.84
C LYS A 533 -0.83 23.30 -18.05
N GLN A 534 -0.31 24.50 -17.81
CA GLN A 534 0.02 25.46 -18.85
C GLN A 534 1.25 25.07 -19.67
N TYR A 535 2.28 24.48 -19.03
CA TYR A 535 3.60 24.24 -19.64
C TYR A 535 4.04 22.78 -19.65
N GLY A 536 3.28 21.87 -19.04
CA GLY A 536 3.54 20.43 -19.03
C GLY A 536 2.36 19.58 -19.49
N ASN A 537 1.24 20.19 -19.93
CA ASN A 537 0.04 19.48 -20.36
C ASN A 537 -0.49 18.48 -19.31
N ASP A 538 -0.41 18.86 -18.03
CA ASP A 538 -0.78 18.01 -16.88
C ASP A 538 0.02 16.70 -16.78
N ASP A 539 1.15 16.57 -17.48
CA ASP A 539 2.04 15.41 -17.34
C ASP A 539 3.03 15.63 -16.19
N ALA A 540 2.72 15.01 -15.04
CA ALA A 540 3.55 15.08 -13.84
C ALA A 540 4.98 14.54 -14.05
N SER A 541 5.21 13.66 -15.03
CA SER A 541 6.55 13.15 -15.35
C SER A 541 7.48 14.24 -15.90
N LEU A 542 6.95 15.36 -16.39
CA LEU A 542 7.75 16.47 -16.87
C LEU A 542 8.20 17.42 -15.77
N PHE A 543 7.62 17.33 -14.57
CA PHE A 543 8.05 18.13 -13.42
C PHE A 543 9.46 17.70 -12.96
N LYS A 544 10.32 18.68 -12.67
CA LYS A 544 11.64 18.44 -12.06
C LYS A 544 11.71 19.02 -10.66
N ALA A 545 11.47 20.32 -10.51
CA ALA A 545 11.58 20.99 -9.22
C ALA A 545 10.67 22.21 -9.11
N ALA A 546 10.39 22.65 -7.88
CA ALA A 546 9.73 23.92 -7.62
C ALA A 546 10.33 24.59 -6.38
N LYS A 547 10.36 25.92 -6.39
CA LYS A 547 10.73 26.77 -5.24
C LYS A 547 9.71 27.87 -5.08
N VAL A 548 9.32 28.17 -3.85
CA VAL A 548 8.46 29.33 -3.52
C VAL A 548 8.90 30.00 -2.22
N ARG A 549 8.56 31.29 -2.09
CA ARG A 549 8.45 31.99 -0.79
C ARG A 549 6.99 32.30 -0.49
N PHE A 550 6.56 31.99 0.72
CA PHE A 550 5.27 32.39 1.26
C PHE A 550 5.38 33.82 1.79
N SER A 551 4.70 34.76 1.15
CA SER A 551 4.84 36.19 1.47
C SER A 551 3.73 36.69 2.39
N LYS A 552 2.49 36.23 2.18
CA LYS A 552 1.28 36.73 2.83
C LYS A 552 0.18 35.65 2.86
N PRO A 553 -0.77 35.72 3.81
CA PRO A 553 -1.84 34.74 3.94
C PRO A 553 -2.87 34.84 2.80
N VAL A 554 -3.49 33.69 2.49
CA VAL A 554 -4.68 33.55 1.64
C VAL A 554 -5.85 33.14 2.53
N LEU A 555 -7.04 33.66 2.28
CA LEU A 555 -8.25 33.21 2.96
C LEU A 555 -9.00 32.19 2.07
N PRO A 556 -9.48 31.06 2.61
CA PRO A 556 -10.31 30.13 1.85
C PRO A 556 -11.54 30.84 1.23
N GLY A 557 -11.79 30.57 -0.05
CA GLY A 557 -12.85 31.22 -0.84
C GLY A 557 -12.36 32.37 -1.73
N GLN A 558 -11.13 32.87 -1.52
CA GLN A 558 -10.52 33.89 -2.38
C GLN A 558 -10.05 33.33 -3.72
N THR A 559 -9.87 34.22 -4.68
CA THR A 559 -9.44 33.91 -6.04
C THR A 559 -7.94 34.16 -6.18
N LEU A 560 -7.21 33.13 -6.57
CA LEU A 560 -5.79 33.18 -6.87
C LEU A 560 -5.60 33.47 -8.35
N ARG A 561 -4.74 34.43 -8.69
CA ARG A 561 -4.20 34.63 -10.03
C ARG A 561 -2.75 34.20 -10.06
N VAL A 562 -2.42 33.25 -10.93
CA VAL A 562 -1.06 32.74 -11.14
C VAL A 562 -0.52 33.38 -12.42
N ASP A 563 0.42 34.30 -12.25
CA ASP A 563 1.12 34.97 -13.36
C ASP A 563 2.40 34.17 -13.66
N MET A 564 2.63 33.81 -14.93
CA MET A 564 3.70 32.89 -15.34
C MET A 564 4.59 33.50 -16.43
N TRP A 565 5.90 33.26 -16.35
CA TRP A 565 6.90 33.68 -17.32
C TRP A 565 7.77 32.49 -17.68
N LYS A 566 7.76 32.12 -18.97
CA LYS A 566 8.67 31.10 -19.49
C LYS A 566 10.05 31.72 -19.66
N GLU A 567 11.05 31.10 -19.05
CA GLU A 567 12.45 31.49 -19.13
C GLU A 567 13.28 30.39 -19.83
N ALA A 568 14.59 30.59 -19.93
CA ALA A 568 15.50 29.58 -20.49
C ALA A 568 15.54 28.30 -19.63
N ASN A 569 16.14 27.23 -20.18
CA ASN A 569 16.41 25.96 -19.46
C ASN A 569 15.15 25.29 -18.89
N ASN A 570 14.03 25.36 -19.61
CA ASN A 570 12.74 24.76 -19.20
C ASN A 570 12.23 25.25 -17.84
N ARG A 571 12.60 26.47 -17.43
CA ARG A 571 12.09 27.11 -16.21
C ARG A 571 10.87 27.97 -16.51
N VAL A 572 9.89 27.91 -15.62
CA VAL A 572 8.76 28.84 -15.57
C VAL A 572 8.79 29.57 -14.24
N CYS A 573 9.15 30.85 -14.26
CA CYS A 573 9.00 31.70 -13.09
C CYS A 573 7.52 32.03 -12.92
N PHE A 574 7.04 32.11 -11.68
CA PHE A 574 5.66 32.49 -11.43
C PHE A 574 5.51 33.30 -10.14
N ARG A 575 4.39 33.99 -10.02
CA ARG A 575 3.90 34.54 -8.76
C ARG A 575 2.43 34.23 -8.59
N THR A 576 1.95 34.29 -7.36
CA THR A 576 0.53 34.12 -7.07
C THR A 576 0.00 35.34 -6.33
N VAL A 577 -1.13 35.87 -6.79
CA VAL A 577 -1.76 37.08 -6.28
C VAL A 577 -3.21 36.77 -5.89
N VAL A 578 -3.66 37.25 -4.74
CA VAL A 578 -5.09 37.26 -4.40
C VAL A 578 -5.76 38.39 -5.19
N VAL A 579 -6.72 38.05 -6.05
CA VAL A 579 -7.36 39.00 -6.98
C VAL A 579 -8.10 40.10 -6.24
N GLU A 580 -8.84 39.73 -5.20
CA GLU A 580 -9.72 40.64 -4.46
C GLU A 580 -8.95 41.75 -3.74
N THR A 581 -7.70 41.50 -3.36
CA THR A 581 -6.86 42.43 -2.60
C THR A 581 -5.62 42.89 -3.36
N ASN A 582 -5.43 42.40 -4.59
CA ASN A 582 -4.23 42.57 -5.41
C ASN A 582 -2.91 42.32 -4.62
N THR A 583 -2.94 41.32 -3.74
CA THR A 583 -1.84 41.03 -2.81
C THR A 583 -1.04 39.83 -3.28
N GLU A 584 0.27 39.99 -3.48
CA GLU A 584 1.17 38.88 -3.79
C GLU A 584 1.37 37.98 -2.55
N VAL A 585 1.06 36.69 -2.71
CA VAL A 585 1.09 35.68 -1.64
C VAL A 585 2.18 34.63 -1.85
N LEU A 586 2.54 34.35 -3.11
CA LEU A 586 3.75 33.58 -3.47
C LEU A 586 4.67 34.45 -4.32
N SER A 587 5.92 34.58 -3.89
CA SER A 587 6.93 35.39 -4.57
C SER A 587 8.23 34.62 -4.81
N GLY A 588 9.06 35.13 -5.72
CA GLY A 588 10.38 34.57 -5.98
C GLY A 588 10.37 33.13 -6.51
N ALA A 589 9.26 32.73 -7.12
CA ALA A 589 8.92 31.34 -7.33
C ALA A 589 9.19 30.85 -8.75
N TYR A 590 9.49 29.56 -8.88
CA TYR A 590 9.66 28.90 -10.17
C TYR A 590 9.27 27.42 -10.13
N VAL A 591 8.98 26.88 -11.31
CA VAL A 591 8.93 25.45 -11.60
C VAL A 591 9.97 25.16 -12.69
N ASP A 592 10.83 24.18 -12.45
CA ASP A 592 11.70 23.59 -13.46
C ASP A 592 11.05 22.34 -14.04
N PHE A 593 11.06 22.24 -15.37
CA PHE A 593 10.61 21.07 -16.09
C PHE A 593 11.78 20.29 -16.66
N ARG A 594 11.66 18.96 -16.74
CA ARG A 594 12.49 18.12 -17.61
C ARG A 594 12.35 18.57 -19.06
N LYS A 595 11.11 18.87 -19.48
CA LYS A 595 10.76 19.41 -20.80
C LYS A 595 9.48 20.24 -20.72
N ILE A 596 9.47 21.41 -21.35
CA ILE A 596 8.25 22.21 -21.52
C ILE A 596 7.48 21.73 -22.77
N VAL A 597 6.18 21.52 -22.63
CA VAL A 597 5.22 21.25 -23.69
C VAL A 597 4.21 22.39 -23.74
N LEU A 598 4.23 23.17 -24.83
CA LEU A 598 3.28 24.27 -25.04
C LEU A 598 2.05 23.73 -25.76
N LYS A 599 0.84 24.00 -25.24
CA LYS A 599 -0.38 23.82 -26.03
C LYS A 599 -0.35 24.80 -27.22
N PRO A 600 -0.71 24.37 -28.44
CA PRO A 600 -1.02 25.31 -29.52
C PRO A 600 -2.17 26.20 -29.05
N ASN A 601 -2.03 27.52 -29.20
CA ASN A 601 -3.04 28.51 -28.80
C ASN A 601 -4.46 28.12 -29.27
N MET A 602 -5.30 27.66 -28.35
CA MET A 602 -6.75 27.64 -28.58
C MET A 602 -7.26 29.05 -28.36
N THR A 603 -7.48 29.77 -29.45
CA THR A 603 -8.31 30.98 -29.43
C THR A 603 -9.74 30.58 -29.09
N ALA A 604 -10.37 31.40 -28.25
CA ALA A 604 -11.68 31.14 -27.65
C ALA A 604 -12.77 30.88 -28.71
N GLY A 605 -13.31 29.67 -28.70
CA GLY A 605 -14.55 29.27 -29.34
C GLY A 605 -15.18 28.13 -28.54
N LYS A 606 -16.46 28.25 -28.18
CA LYS A 606 -17.19 27.23 -27.43
C LYS A 606 -17.16 25.90 -28.22
N SER A 607 -16.66 24.82 -27.61
CA SER A 607 -16.65 23.49 -28.21
C SER A 607 -18.09 23.00 -28.44
N LEU A 608 -18.38 22.52 -29.65
CA LEU A 608 -19.66 21.95 -30.04
C LEU A 608 -19.51 20.44 -30.22
N GLN A 609 -20.55 19.64 -29.92
CA GLN A 609 -20.48 18.17 -30.03
C GLN A 609 -20.20 17.72 -31.48
N SER A 610 -20.70 18.48 -32.45
CA SER A 610 -20.46 18.27 -33.87
C SER A 610 -19.02 18.53 -34.31
N ASP A 611 -18.16 19.16 -33.49
CA ASP A 611 -16.74 19.37 -33.84
C ASP A 611 -16.01 18.04 -34.11
N ALA A 612 -16.32 16.99 -33.33
CA ALA A 612 -15.80 15.64 -33.55
C ALA A 612 -16.31 15.01 -34.87
N VAL A 613 -17.54 15.33 -35.27
CA VAL A 613 -18.10 14.89 -36.56
C VAL A 613 -17.32 15.50 -37.71
N PHE A 614 -17.05 16.81 -37.68
CA PHE A 614 -16.31 17.48 -38.75
C PHE A 614 -14.82 17.12 -38.77
N ALA A 615 -14.22 16.79 -37.62
CA ALA A 615 -12.90 16.17 -37.57
C ALA A 615 -12.90 14.83 -38.33
N GLY A 616 -13.85 13.93 -38.05
CA GLY A 616 -13.97 12.66 -38.78
C GLY A 616 -14.28 12.82 -40.27
N ILE A 617 -15.04 13.85 -40.66
CA ILE A 617 -15.28 14.18 -42.08
C ILE A 617 -13.98 14.65 -42.74
N LYS A 618 -13.17 15.47 -42.06
CA LYS A 618 -11.89 15.96 -42.55
C LYS A 618 -10.92 14.82 -42.85
N ASP A 619 -10.85 13.84 -41.95
CA ASP A 619 -10.00 12.65 -42.14
C ASP A 619 -10.46 11.84 -43.36
N ARG A 620 -11.77 11.54 -43.46
CA ARG A 620 -12.33 10.79 -44.60
C ARG A 620 -12.15 11.49 -45.95
N VAL A 621 -12.30 12.81 -46.00
CA VAL A 621 -12.07 13.62 -47.21
C VAL A 621 -10.60 13.55 -47.63
N SER A 622 -9.68 13.57 -46.66
CA SER A 622 -8.25 13.44 -46.90
C SER A 622 -7.88 12.04 -47.39
N GLU A 623 -8.47 11.00 -46.83
CA GLU A 623 -8.25 9.59 -47.21
C GLU A 623 -8.88 9.23 -48.57
N ASN A 624 -9.95 9.92 -48.98
CA ASN A 624 -10.70 9.63 -50.21
C ASN A 624 -10.70 10.82 -51.19
N GLU A 625 -9.55 11.48 -51.35
CA GLU A 625 -9.40 12.74 -52.12
C GLU A 625 -10.00 12.67 -53.54
N ALA A 626 -9.78 11.57 -54.28
CA ALA A 626 -10.33 11.40 -55.62
C ALA A 626 -11.87 11.34 -55.64
N LYS A 627 -12.49 10.65 -54.67
CA LYS A 627 -13.95 10.58 -54.52
C LYS A 627 -14.52 11.92 -54.06
N ALA A 628 -13.83 12.63 -53.18
CA ALA A 628 -14.20 13.97 -52.75
C ALA A 628 -14.19 14.94 -53.95
N LYS A 629 -13.09 14.99 -54.72
CA LYS A 629 -12.96 15.86 -55.91
C LYS A 629 -13.98 15.56 -57.00
N ALA A 630 -14.40 14.31 -57.16
CA ALA A 630 -15.45 13.92 -58.11
C ALA A 630 -16.83 14.54 -57.82
N ILE A 631 -17.10 14.97 -56.57
CA ILE A 631 -18.35 15.66 -56.22
C ILE A 631 -18.35 17.10 -56.73
N ASN A 632 -17.16 17.72 -56.87
CA ASN A 632 -16.94 19.05 -57.45
C ASN A 632 -17.87 20.16 -56.91
N ALA A 633 -17.98 20.26 -55.58
CA ALA A 633 -18.87 21.20 -54.91
C ALA A 633 -18.30 21.72 -53.59
N VAL A 634 -18.74 22.91 -53.16
CA VAL A 634 -18.44 23.50 -51.86
C VAL A 634 -19.69 23.50 -50.99
N PHE A 635 -19.64 22.84 -49.83
CA PHE A 635 -20.73 22.81 -48.86
C PHE A 635 -20.40 23.69 -47.66
N LEU A 636 -21.37 24.50 -47.22
CA LEU A 636 -21.29 25.28 -45.98
C LEU A 636 -22.26 24.70 -44.96
N TYR A 637 -21.76 24.28 -43.81
CA TYR A 637 -22.56 23.85 -42.67
C TYR A 637 -22.62 24.97 -41.65
N LYS A 638 -23.84 25.39 -41.31
CA LYS A 638 -24.13 26.34 -40.24
C LYS A 638 -24.68 25.58 -39.05
N ILE A 639 -23.84 25.38 -38.05
CA ILE A 639 -24.20 24.65 -36.84
C ILE A 639 -24.83 25.63 -35.85
N THR A 640 -26.02 25.27 -35.37
CA THR A 640 -26.81 26.09 -34.45
C THR A 640 -26.81 25.53 -33.03
N ASP A 641 -26.64 26.40 -32.03
CA ASP A 641 -26.83 26.13 -30.61
C ASP A 641 -27.89 27.11 -30.09
N GLY A 642 -28.96 26.62 -29.46
CA GLY A 642 -30.10 27.44 -29.06
C GLY A 642 -30.78 28.23 -30.19
N GLY A 643 -30.72 27.72 -31.44
CA GLY A 643 -31.34 28.35 -32.62
C GLY A 643 -30.53 29.49 -33.27
N LYS A 644 -29.35 29.82 -32.75
CA LYS A 644 -28.40 30.77 -33.36
C LYS A 644 -27.21 30.03 -33.96
N VAL A 645 -26.68 30.50 -35.09
CA VAL A 645 -25.46 29.92 -35.68
C VAL A 645 -24.30 30.16 -34.73
N SER A 646 -23.72 29.07 -34.21
CA SER A 646 -22.61 29.08 -33.28
C SER A 646 -21.28 28.77 -33.96
N LYS A 647 -21.29 28.02 -35.07
CA LYS A 647 -20.09 27.67 -35.83
C LYS A 647 -20.40 27.42 -37.32
N GLU A 648 -19.42 27.69 -38.18
CA GLU A 648 -19.49 27.38 -39.60
C GLU A 648 -18.38 26.42 -40.02
N TRP A 649 -18.73 25.40 -40.79
CA TRP A 649 -17.81 24.41 -41.35
C TRP A 649 -17.93 24.37 -42.86
N VAL A 650 -16.80 24.34 -43.56
CA VAL A 650 -16.74 24.32 -45.02
C VAL A 650 -16.14 23.01 -45.49
N LEU A 651 -16.87 22.30 -46.34
CA LEU A 651 -16.37 21.16 -47.10
C LEU A 651 -16.13 21.64 -48.54
N ASP A 652 -14.92 22.08 -48.83
CA ASP A 652 -14.47 22.39 -50.18
C ASP A 652 -13.99 21.10 -50.85
N LEU A 653 -14.93 20.37 -51.44
CA LEU A 653 -14.62 19.10 -52.06
C LEU A 653 -13.92 19.27 -53.42
N LYS A 654 -13.94 20.48 -54.02
CA LYS A 654 -13.14 20.78 -55.23
C LYS A 654 -11.65 20.67 -54.93
N ASN A 655 -11.25 21.07 -53.73
CA ASN A 655 -9.87 21.02 -53.25
C ASN A 655 -9.62 19.94 -52.19
N ALA A 656 -10.62 19.08 -51.89
CA ALA A 656 -10.60 18.09 -50.82
C ALA A 656 -10.16 18.66 -49.46
N LYS A 657 -10.71 19.82 -49.07
CA LYS A 657 -10.42 20.48 -47.80
C LYS A 657 -11.67 20.60 -46.94
N VAL A 658 -11.49 20.39 -45.64
CA VAL A 658 -12.49 20.65 -44.61
C VAL A 658 -11.90 21.57 -43.56
N TYR A 659 -12.56 22.69 -43.29
CA TYR A 659 -12.07 23.69 -42.35
C TYR A 659 -13.21 24.41 -41.62
N GLU A 660 -12.91 24.89 -40.42
CA GLU A 660 -13.79 25.75 -39.64
C GLU A 660 -13.62 27.21 -40.12
N GLY A 661 -14.74 27.93 -40.23
CA GLY A 661 -14.76 29.34 -40.59
C GLY A 661 -15.62 29.66 -41.81
N PRO A 662 -15.62 30.92 -42.27
CA PRO A 662 -16.46 31.36 -43.37
C PRO A 662 -16.02 30.74 -44.69
N VAL A 663 -16.99 30.49 -45.58
CA VAL A 663 -16.71 30.00 -46.94
C VAL A 663 -15.87 30.98 -47.74
N GLN A 664 -14.74 30.51 -48.27
CA GLN A 664 -13.92 31.27 -49.20
C GLN A 664 -14.56 31.19 -50.60
N GLY A 665 -15.44 32.15 -50.92
CA GLY A 665 -16.18 32.22 -52.19
C GLY A 665 -17.68 31.94 -52.02
N LYS A 666 -18.28 31.22 -52.97
CA LYS A 666 -19.72 30.87 -52.92
C LYS A 666 -19.90 29.38 -52.61
N ALA A 667 -20.70 29.07 -51.59
CA ALA A 667 -21.14 27.71 -51.33
C ALA A 667 -22.17 27.27 -52.39
N ASP A 668 -21.97 26.07 -52.95
CA ASP A 668 -22.90 25.44 -53.88
C ASP A 668 -24.14 24.90 -53.14
N THR A 669 -23.98 24.54 -51.86
CA THR A 669 -25.06 24.11 -50.96
C THR A 669 -24.76 24.54 -49.53
N THR A 670 -25.75 25.09 -48.84
CA THR A 670 -25.66 25.44 -47.42
C THR A 670 -26.63 24.59 -46.61
N MET A 671 -26.14 24.01 -45.52
CA MET A 671 -26.89 23.13 -44.61
C MET A 671 -26.91 23.79 -43.23
N THR A 672 -28.10 24.10 -42.71
CA THR A 672 -28.27 24.62 -41.35
C THR A 672 -28.92 23.56 -40.48
N ILE A 673 -28.27 23.19 -39.38
CA ILE A 673 -28.67 22.10 -38.50
C ILE A 673 -28.25 22.40 -37.06
N SER A 674 -28.95 21.85 -36.06
CA SER A 674 -28.53 21.98 -34.66
C SER A 674 -27.31 21.12 -34.36
N ASP A 675 -26.53 21.49 -33.34
CA ASP A 675 -25.36 20.73 -32.90
C ASP A 675 -25.71 19.26 -32.61
N SER A 676 -26.78 19.02 -31.85
CA SER A 676 -27.25 17.68 -31.51
C SER A 676 -27.80 16.90 -32.71
N ASP A 677 -28.59 17.54 -33.60
CA ASP A 677 -29.13 16.85 -34.77
C ASP A 677 -28.02 16.50 -35.79
N MET A 678 -26.92 17.26 -35.84
CA MET A 678 -25.76 16.93 -36.67
C MET A 678 -25.05 15.66 -36.18
N VAL A 679 -24.91 15.49 -34.86
CA VAL A 679 -24.38 14.26 -34.26
C VAL A 679 -25.31 13.08 -34.54
N ASP A 680 -26.62 13.24 -34.35
CA ASP A 680 -27.58 12.16 -34.62
C ASP A 680 -27.61 11.76 -36.11
N LEU A 681 -27.41 12.72 -37.03
CA LEU A 681 -27.29 12.45 -38.46
C LEU A 681 -26.01 11.66 -38.77
N ALA A 682 -24.88 12.01 -38.16
CA ALA A 682 -23.61 11.31 -38.32
C ALA A 682 -23.63 9.89 -37.74
N LEU A 683 -24.33 9.69 -36.61
CA LEU A 683 -24.52 8.38 -35.98
C LEU A 683 -25.59 7.52 -36.66
N GLY A 684 -26.26 8.03 -37.70
CA GLY A 684 -27.34 7.32 -38.40
C GLY A 684 -28.66 7.23 -37.61
N LYS A 685 -28.73 7.84 -36.42
CA LYS A 685 -29.94 7.92 -35.57
C LYS A 685 -31.00 8.83 -36.18
N LEU A 686 -30.59 9.82 -36.99
CA LEU A 686 -31.48 10.71 -37.71
C LEU A 686 -31.27 10.57 -39.23
N GLN A 687 -32.31 10.15 -39.92
CA GLN A 687 -32.28 10.02 -41.38
C GLN A 687 -32.33 11.41 -42.05
N PRO A 688 -31.43 11.75 -43.01
CA PRO A 688 -31.36 13.09 -43.62
C PRO A 688 -32.66 13.59 -44.25
N GLN A 689 -33.43 12.70 -44.90
CA GLN A 689 -34.73 13.04 -45.49
C GLN A 689 -35.76 13.40 -44.41
N ALA A 690 -35.78 12.66 -43.29
CA ALA A 690 -36.67 12.94 -42.18
C ALA A 690 -36.28 14.24 -41.45
N ALA A 691 -34.98 14.53 -41.33
CA ALA A 691 -34.49 15.78 -40.78
C ALA A 691 -34.94 16.99 -41.60
N PHE A 692 -34.88 16.88 -42.94
CA PHE A 692 -35.32 17.94 -43.85
C PHE A 692 -36.84 18.15 -43.78
N MET A 693 -37.64 17.08 -43.88
CA MET A 693 -39.11 17.17 -43.83
C MET A 693 -39.65 17.72 -42.50
N LYS A 694 -38.95 17.45 -41.39
CA LYS A 694 -39.30 17.95 -40.05
C LYS A 694 -38.71 19.35 -39.76
N GLY A 695 -38.04 19.98 -40.72
CA GLY A 695 -37.45 21.32 -40.58
C GLY A 695 -36.21 21.40 -39.68
N LYS A 696 -35.67 20.26 -39.24
CA LYS A 696 -34.44 20.15 -38.41
C LYS A 696 -33.16 20.38 -39.21
N LEU A 697 -33.18 20.01 -40.49
CA LEU A 697 -32.12 20.29 -41.46
C LEU A 697 -32.68 21.22 -42.54
N LYS A 698 -32.17 22.45 -42.64
CA LYS A 698 -32.51 23.37 -43.72
C LYS A 698 -31.42 23.34 -44.77
N ILE A 699 -31.79 23.14 -46.04
CA ILE A 699 -30.85 23.11 -47.16
C ILE A 699 -31.23 24.24 -48.12
N THR A 700 -30.25 25.08 -48.46
CA THR A 700 -30.39 26.14 -49.48
C THR A 700 -29.29 26.00 -50.53
N GLY A 701 -29.58 26.30 -51.80
CA GLY A 701 -28.67 26.04 -52.92
C GLY A 701 -29.04 24.77 -53.68
N ASN A 702 -28.06 24.08 -54.26
CA ASN A 702 -28.31 22.90 -55.09
C ASN A 702 -28.52 21.63 -54.25
N ILE A 703 -29.78 21.36 -53.89
CA ILE A 703 -30.19 20.23 -53.03
C ILE A 703 -29.73 18.86 -53.58
N MET A 704 -29.62 18.71 -54.91
CA MET A 704 -29.16 17.45 -55.52
C MET A 704 -27.70 17.13 -55.18
N LEU A 705 -26.88 18.13 -54.84
CA LEU A 705 -25.50 17.92 -54.39
C LEU A 705 -25.44 17.31 -52.98
N ALA A 706 -26.41 17.60 -52.10
CA ALA A 706 -26.45 17.02 -50.76
C ALA A 706 -26.60 15.48 -50.80
N GLN A 707 -27.30 14.95 -51.82
CA GLN A 707 -27.43 13.50 -52.01
C GLN A 707 -26.11 12.83 -52.43
N LYS A 708 -25.21 13.58 -53.08
CA LYS A 708 -23.88 13.09 -53.48
C LYS A 708 -22.89 12.96 -52.33
N LEU A 709 -23.20 13.52 -51.15
CA LEU A 709 -22.36 13.36 -49.95
C LEU A 709 -22.49 11.98 -49.31
N ALA A 710 -23.63 11.30 -49.47
CA ALA A 710 -23.90 10.04 -48.78
C ALA A 710 -22.85 8.94 -49.07
N PRO A 711 -22.36 8.72 -50.31
CA PRO A 711 -21.30 7.75 -50.57
C PRO A 711 -19.93 8.12 -49.98
N LEU A 712 -19.65 9.41 -49.76
CA LEU A 712 -18.41 9.90 -49.17
C LEU A 712 -18.44 9.80 -47.63
N LEU A 713 -19.63 9.97 -47.03
CA LEU A 713 -19.81 10.08 -45.60
C LEU A 713 -20.37 8.81 -44.94
N LYS A 714 -20.85 7.81 -45.69
CA LYS A 714 -21.25 6.51 -45.15
C LYS A 714 -20.02 5.68 -44.76
N THR A 715 -20.02 5.17 -43.54
CA THR A 715 -19.07 4.17 -43.04
C THR A 715 -19.37 2.81 -43.66
N GLU A 716 -18.43 2.20 -44.38
CA GLU A 716 -18.47 0.77 -44.67
C GLU A 716 -18.04 0.02 -43.39
N ALA A 717 -18.97 -0.14 -42.45
CA ALA A 717 -18.77 -1.00 -41.29
C ALA A 717 -20.02 -1.84 -41.08
N LYS A 718 -19.99 -3.07 -41.61
CA LYS A 718 -20.61 -4.21 -40.91
C LYS A 718 -19.65 -4.58 -39.78
N LEU A 719 -20.02 -4.25 -38.55
CA LEU A 719 -19.54 -4.85 -37.31
C LEU A 719 -20.75 -5.04 -36.41
#